data_AF-A0A8J7M285-F1
#
_entry.id   AF-A0A8J7M285-F1
#
_cell.length_a   1.000
_cell.length_b   1.000
_cell.length_c   1.000
_cell.angle_alpha   90.00
_cell.angle_beta   90.00
_cell.angle_gamma   90.00
#
_symmetry.space_group_name_H-M   'P 1'
#
loop_
_entity.id
_entity.type
_entity.pdbx_description
1 polymer ?
#
loop_
_entity_poly.entity_id
_entity_poly.type
_entity_poly.pdbx_seq_one_letter_code
_entity_poly.pdbx_strand_id
1 'polypeptide(L)'
;MRSGKFFLLLLLLLVTAGCGGSSSGSTASKSNAVKVLASLAIAPSAPKIALGTTQAFTVTGTYTDNSTADLTGSVTWSSSATSVATIGSSAGSVVATGLGVGQTTITATLGDITASTTLTVTGASLVSITVAPGDSSLALGLTRNFTASGTFSDSTTQDVTDIATWSSSAPGVATISNSAGTVGQATAAAVGTTTITATVTPTAGSVGIVGSTTLTVTAATLTSVAITPTNPTLALGGTQQFTATGTFTDRTTRDLTSSVTWSSSNTNVATISNAAGSNGKATPVAAGTVTITAAMAISQPLNGTISISTQLTVSGTSSTSNVVAITVNGSLCSSGSYPNKPCVSVTVCTPGTSNCQTITDILLDTGSTGLRVFKQALSVTLPQVTVGSRSLAECIQYADGSSNWGPVQTASVTLGGEPAVQVPIQVIDSTFGTRSRACQSADLGPSDGGFNGILGVGLFAQDCGSACAGSSNIGLYYGCSGSTCTGTTVPLSTQVQNPVALLPQDNNGVLVQLPSVSTSGATSVSGSLILGIGTRANNSSTSVTTFPADSLGEFTTTFNGSTLSNSFIDSGSNALFFDYPSFTTDSTGTWYTPSSATPLSAVNTGAFGSPSLSLNFTVANATSLFHTGNNVFNDLGGSGLGGFDWGLPFFLGRNVFVGIEGTTSPLGTGPFWAY
;
A
#
# COMPACT_ATOMS: atom_id res chain seq x y z
N MET A 1 -14.06 43.13 48.67
CA MET A 1 -12.72 43.67 48.98
C MET A 1 -11.93 43.72 47.67
N ARG A 2 -11.55 44.96 47.28
CA ARG A 2 -10.53 45.42 46.31
C ARG A 2 -10.47 44.75 44.91
N SER A 3 -10.89 45.44 43.83
CA SER A 3 -10.21 46.55 43.09
C SER A 3 -9.01 46.03 42.27
N GLY A 4 -8.85 46.20 40.95
CA GLY A 4 -9.36 47.17 39.98
C GLY A 4 -8.20 47.88 39.27
N LYS A 5 -8.37 48.23 37.96
CA LYS A 5 -7.67 49.28 37.17
C LYS A 5 -6.26 48.95 36.60
N PHE A 6 -5.74 49.52 35.50
CA PHE A 6 -6.16 50.21 34.25
C PHE A 6 -4.82 50.61 33.55
N PHE A 7 -4.76 50.65 32.20
CA PHE A 7 -3.91 51.47 31.29
C PHE A 7 -2.42 51.77 31.57
N LEU A 8 -1.56 51.70 30.54
CA LEU A 8 -1.00 52.90 29.87
C LEU A 8 -0.25 52.62 28.54
N LEU A 9 -0.55 53.47 27.57
CA LEU A 9 0.15 53.85 26.34
C LEU A 9 1.64 54.22 26.58
N LEU A 10 2.57 53.97 25.63
CA LEU A 10 3.40 55.01 24.95
C LEU A 10 4.43 54.45 23.93
N LEU A 11 4.30 54.92 22.69
CA LEU A 11 5.30 55.38 21.71
C LEU A 11 6.83 55.22 22.01
N LEU A 12 7.62 54.72 21.03
CA LEU A 12 8.67 55.51 20.33
C LEU A 12 9.33 54.76 19.16
N LEU A 13 9.53 55.49 18.05
CA LEU A 13 10.33 55.15 16.86
C LEU A 13 11.79 54.81 17.18
N LEU A 14 12.43 53.96 16.38
CA LEU A 14 13.78 54.26 15.84
C LEU A 14 14.09 53.48 14.55
N VAL A 15 14.61 54.23 13.59
CA VAL A 15 15.04 53.85 12.23
C VAL A 15 16.47 53.32 12.25
N THR A 16 16.78 52.29 11.47
CA THR A 16 18.10 52.17 10.82
C THR A 16 17.99 51.56 9.43
N ALA A 17 18.67 52.21 8.49
CA ALA A 17 18.76 51.92 7.07
C ALA A 17 19.66 50.72 6.76
N GLY A 18 19.33 50.01 5.68
CA GLY A 18 20.21 49.09 4.96
C GLY A 18 20.16 49.39 3.47
N CYS A 19 21.24 49.98 2.95
CA CYS A 19 21.58 50.11 1.52
C CYS A 19 22.17 48.75 1.04
N GLY A 20 22.04 48.24 -0.18
CA GLY A 20 21.51 48.74 -1.44
C GLY A 20 21.49 47.62 -2.50
N GLY A 21 21.08 47.94 -3.73
CA GLY A 21 21.15 47.03 -4.89
C GLY A 21 20.06 47.32 -5.93
N SER A 22 20.44 48.06 -6.97
CA SER A 22 19.58 48.69 -7.98
C SER A 22 18.98 47.73 -9.03
N SER A 23 17.69 47.92 -9.37
CA SER A 23 17.19 47.80 -10.76
C SER A 23 15.79 48.42 -10.92
N SER A 24 15.77 49.60 -11.55
CA SER A 24 14.71 50.17 -12.42
C SER A 24 13.24 49.74 -12.23
N GLY A 25 12.44 50.65 -11.66
CA GLY A 25 10.97 50.60 -11.73
C GLY A 25 10.36 51.80 -11.02
N SER A 26 9.65 52.64 -11.78
CA SER A 26 8.99 53.89 -11.37
C SER A 26 8.32 53.82 -9.98
N THR A 27 8.83 54.61 -9.02
CA THR A 27 8.18 54.83 -7.73
C THR A 27 7.00 55.79 -7.93
N ALA A 28 5.83 55.22 -8.24
CA ALA A 28 4.58 55.89 -7.93
C ALA A 28 4.47 55.97 -6.40
N SER A 29 4.59 57.19 -5.87
CA SER A 29 4.23 57.51 -4.49
C SER A 29 2.79 57.04 -4.24
N LYS A 30 2.62 55.92 -3.54
CA LYS A 30 1.34 55.59 -2.91
C LYS A 30 1.15 56.62 -1.82
N SER A 31 0.44 57.70 -2.15
CA SER A 31 -0.23 58.53 -1.16
C SER A 31 -0.98 57.60 -0.22
N ASN A 32 -0.54 57.51 1.03
CA ASN A 32 -1.28 56.87 2.09
C ASN A 32 -2.44 57.82 2.44
N ALA A 33 -3.43 57.88 1.55
CA ALA A 33 -4.63 58.69 1.77
C ALA A 33 -5.29 58.17 3.03
N VAL A 34 -5.29 58.99 4.08
CA VAL A 34 -5.96 58.67 5.34
C VAL A 34 -7.43 58.45 5.03
N LYS A 35 -7.89 57.22 5.18
CA LYS A 35 -9.28 56.82 5.00
C LYS A 35 -10.09 57.36 6.20
N VAL A 36 -10.90 58.39 5.97
CA VAL A 36 -11.73 59.03 7.00
C VAL A 36 -13.16 58.49 6.90
N LEU A 37 -13.82 58.24 8.03
CA LEU A 37 -15.22 57.81 8.04
C LEU A 37 -16.10 58.93 7.47
N ALA A 38 -16.93 58.62 6.47
CA ALA A 38 -17.76 59.59 5.78
C ALA A 38 -19.24 59.50 6.18
N SER A 39 -19.77 58.30 6.41
CA SER A 39 -21.15 58.11 6.84
C SER A 39 -21.35 56.82 7.63
N LEU A 40 -22.46 56.75 8.37
CA LEU A 40 -22.97 55.55 9.01
C LEU A 40 -24.32 55.17 8.37
N ALA A 41 -24.61 53.88 8.29
CA ALA A 41 -25.91 53.35 7.92
C ALA A 41 -26.35 52.29 8.94
N ILE A 42 -27.52 52.49 9.56
CA ILE A 42 -28.16 51.50 10.44
C ILE A 42 -29.04 50.57 9.62
N ALA A 43 -28.95 49.27 9.87
CA ALA A 43 -29.90 48.27 9.38
C ALA A 43 -30.49 47.47 10.57
N PRO A 44 -31.76 47.03 10.50
CA PRO A 44 -32.73 47.34 9.44
C PRO A 44 -33.29 48.78 9.52
N SER A 45 -33.82 49.29 8.41
CA SER A 45 -34.50 50.59 8.36
C SER A 45 -35.96 50.48 8.79
N ALA A 46 -36.38 51.35 9.70
CA ALA A 46 -37.76 51.46 10.20
C ALA A 46 -38.39 50.12 10.67
N PRO A 47 -37.69 49.31 11.50
CA PRO A 47 -38.24 48.03 11.93
C PRO A 47 -39.48 48.19 12.80
N LYS A 48 -40.32 47.16 12.76
CA LYS A 48 -41.53 47.05 13.56
C LYS A 48 -41.48 45.74 14.35
N ILE A 49 -41.64 45.84 15.68
CA ILE A 49 -41.65 44.71 16.60
C ILE A 49 -42.89 44.73 17.49
N ALA A 50 -43.28 43.59 18.05
CA ALA A 50 -44.37 43.48 19.01
C ALA A 50 -43.83 43.76 20.42
N LEU A 51 -44.71 44.23 21.31
CA LEU A 51 -44.38 44.46 22.71
C LEU A 51 -43.76 43.20 23.35
N GLY A 52 -42.63 43.35 24.06
CA GLY A 52 -41.93 42.27 24.75
C GLY A 52 -40.92 41.49 23.90
N THR A 53 -40.77 41.82 22.63
CA THR A 53 -39.79 41.18 21.72
C THR A 53 -38.58 42.09 21.47
N THR A 54 -37.63 41.59 20.68
CA THR A 54 -36.35 42.26 20.43
C THR A 54 -36.03 42.43 18.95
N GLN A 55 -35.27 43.49 18.62
CA GLN A 55 -34.72 43.74 17.28
C GLN A 55 -33.20 43.92 17.36
N ALA A 56 -32.44 43.11 16.63
CA ALA A 56 -31.01 43.33 16.45
C ALA A 56 -30.74 44.44 15.43
N PHE A 57 -29.69 45.23 15.64
CA PHE A 57 -29.24 46.28 14.73
C PHE A 57 -27.76 46.11 14.36
N THR A 58 -27.43 46.47 13.12
CA THR A 58 -26.06 46.58 12.64
C THR A 58 -25.78 47.98 12.12
N VAL A 59 -24.51 48.39 12.14
CA VAL A 59 -24.04 49.65 11.57
C VAL A 59 -22.89 49.41 10.60
N THR A 60 -23.09 49.83 9.37
CA THR A 60 -22.03 49.88 8.36
C THR A 60 -21.51 51.31 8.26
N GLY A 61 -20.21 51.49 8.47
CA GLY A 61 -19.53 52.75 8.18
C GLY A 61 -18.99 52.76 6.76
N THR A 62 -19.23 53.85 6.02
CA THR A 62 -18.64 54.09 4.69
C THR A 62 -17.59 55.17 4.82
N TYR A 63 -16.41 54.96 4.26
CA TYR A 63 -15.29 55.90 4.35
C TYR A 63 -15.10 56.66 3.03
N THR A 64 -14.25 57.69 3.06
CA THR A 64 -13.99 58.60 1.93
C THR A 64 -13.41 57.91 0.68
N ASP A 65 -12.88 56.69 0.81
CA ASP A 65 -12.40 55.86 -0.31
C ASP A 65 -13.45 54.84 -0.82
N ASN A 66 -14.70 54.98 -0.38
CA ASN A 66 -15.85 54.10 -0.65
C ASN A 66 -15.76 52.69 -0.06
N SER A 67 -14.70 52.34 0.67
CA SER A 67 -14.68 51.08 1.38
C SER A 67 -15.54 51.16 2.65
N THR A 68 -16.05 50.01 3.09
CA THR A 68 -16.97 49.91 4.23
C THR A 68 -16.38 49.10 5.37
N ALA A 69 -16.91 49.26 6.59
CA ALA A 69 -16.60 48.41 7.74
C ALA A 69 -17.84 48.23 8.62
N ASP A 70 -17.95 47.07 9.27
CA ASP A 70 -18.90 46.87 10.37
C ASP A 70 -18.41 47.63 11.61
N LEU A 71 -19.20 48.60 12.04
CA LEU A 71 -18.94 49.45 13.20
C LEU A 71 -19.99 49.25 14.30
N THR A 72 -20.79 48.18 14.24
CA THR A 72 -21.89 47.89 15.17
C THR A 72 -21.46 47.95 16.64
N GLY A 73 -20.29 47.40 16.96
CA GLY A 73 -19.70 47.44 18.31
C GLY A 73 -18.83 48.66 18.62
N SER A 74 -18.59 49.54 17.65
CA SER A 74 -17.70 50.72 17.79
C SER A 74 -18.47 52.02 18.00
N VAL A 75 -19.76 52.06 17.65
CA VAL A 75 -20.64 53.22 17.83
C VAL A 75 -21.25 53.25 19.24
N THR A 76 -21.64 54.43 19.69
CA THR A 76 -22.51 54.61 20.87
C THR A 76 -23.97 54.56 20.44
N TRP A 77 -24.77 53.72 21.11
CA TRP A 77 -26.19 53.53 20.83
C TRP A 77 -27.08 54.27 21.83
N SER A 78 -28.17 54.86 21.35
CA SER A 78 -29.19 55.50 22.20
C SER A 78 -30.60 55.30 21.66
N SER A 79 -31.58 55.26 22.55
CA SER A 79 -33.01 55.33 22.23
C SER A 79 -33.59 56.67 22.73
N SER A 80 -34.40 57.33 21.90
CA SER A 80 -35.07 58.59 22.28
C SER A 80 -36.21 58.43 23.28
N ALA A 81 -36.73 57.20 23.46
CA ALA A 81 -37.84 56.91 24.37
C ALA A 81 -37.64 55.51 24.99
N THR A 82 -36.87 55.45 26.07
CA THR A 82 -36.51 54.20 26.74
C THR A 82 -37.70 53.47 27.38
N SER A 83 -38.83 54.15 27.61
CA SER A 83 -40.10 53.54 28.01
C SER A 83 -40.80 52.78 26.88
N VAL A 84 -40.46 53.09 25.62
CA VAL A 84 -40.96 52.37 24.43
C VAL A 84 -40.01 51.23 24.07
N ALA A 85 -38.70 51.49 23.98
CA ALA A 85 -37.71 50.44 23.84
C ALA A 85 -36.34 50.84 24.40
N THR A 86 -35.62 49.90 24.99
CA THR A 86 -34.21 50.09 25.39
C THR A 86 -33.29 49.48 24.35
N ILE A 87 -32.04 49.95 24.23
CA ILE A 87 -31.03 49.38 23.33
C ILE A 87 -29.74 49.12 24.09
N GLY A 88 -29.13 47.96 23.88
CA GLY A 88 -27.89 47.57 24.54
C GLY A 88 -27.19 46.41 23.85
N SER A 89 -25.96 46.13 24.26
CA SER A 89 -25.16 45.01 23.77
C SER A 89 -25.42 43.75 24.58
N SER A 90 -25.87 42.67 23.95
CA SER A 90 -26.03 41.33 24.54
C SER A 90 -25.33 40.27 23.67
N ALA A 91 -24.48 39.44 24.28
CA ALA A 91 -23.79 38.32 23.63
C ALA A 91 -23.07 38.66 22.30
N GLY A 92 -22.53 39.88 22.16
CA GLY A 92 -21.83 40.32 20.95
C GLY A 92 -22.73 40.91 19.85
N SER A 93 -24.05 41.00 20.08
CA SER A 93 -25.03 41.67 19.21
C SER A 93 -25.58 42.94 19.89
N VAL A 94 -25.98 43.94 19.11
CA VAL A 94 -26.68 45.12 19.64
C VAL A 94 -28.16 44.96 19.40
N VAL A 95 -28.94 44.97 20.48
CA VAL A 95 -30.35 44.57 20.47
C VAL A 95 -31.21 45.63 21.17
N ALA A 96 -32.32 46.00 20.54
CA ALA A 96 -33.37 46.80 21.15
C ALA A 96 -34.48 45.90 21.70
N THR A 97 -34.99 46.17 22.90
CA THR A 97 -36.08 45.44 23.56
C THR A 97 -37.32 46.34 23.68
N GLY A 98 -38.46 45.92 23.12
CA GLY A 98 -39.71 46.68 23.18
C GLY A 98 -40.39 46.58 24.55
N LEU A 99 -40.52 47.71 25.25
CA LEU A 99 -41.08 47.83 26.62
C LEU A 99 -42.46 48.49 26.68
N GLY A 100 -42.86 49.24 25.65
CA GLY A 100 -44.17 49.91 25.58
C GLY A 100 -44.60 50.18 24.15
N VAL A 101 -45.90 50.15 23.87
CA VAL A 101 -46.44 50.45 22.53
C VAL A 101 -46.18 51.92 22.18
N GLY A 102 -45.60 52.15 21.01
CA GLY A 102 -45.22 53.49 20.55
C GLY A 102 -44.09 53.48 19.53
N GLN A 103 -43.50 54.63 19.27
CA GLN A 103 -42.33 54.77 18.41
C GLN A 103 -41.15 55.34 19.20
N THR A 104 -39.95 54.89 18.88
CA THR A 104 -38.70 55.47 19.38
C THR A 104 -37.67 55.56 18.26
N THR A 105 -36.76 56.51 18.35
CA THR A 105 -35.64 56.65 17.42
C THR A 105 -34.41 55.99 18.01
N ILE A 106 -33.88 54.99 17.32
CA ILE A 106 -32.60 54.36 17.62
C ILE A 106 -31.50 55.09 16.87
N THR A 107 -30.49 55.57 17.60
CA THR A 107 -29.37 56.35 17.05
C THR A 107 -28.05 55.68 17.33
N ALA A 108 -27.18 55.61 16.33
CA ALA A 108 -25.79 55.18 16.42
C ALA A 108 -24.87 56.38 16.14
N THR A 109 -23.90 56.60 17.03
CA THR A 109 -22.99 57.76 16.97
C THR A 109 -21.54 57.30 17.05
N LEU A 110 -20.68 57.77 16.13
CA LEU A 110 -19.22 57.61 16.22
C LEU A 110 -18.54 58.94 15.91
N GLY A 111 -17.98 59.57 16.95
CA GLY A 111 -17.53 60.96 16.87
C GLY A 111 -18.72 61.87 16.58
N ASP A 112 -18.61 62.70 15.54
CA ASP A 112 -19.66 63.64 15.10
C ASP A 112 -20.62 63.03 14.05
N ILE A 113 -20.39 61.80 13.61
CA ILE A 113 -21.21 61.14 12.58
C ILE A 113 -22.28 60.30 13.26
N THR A 114 -23.54 60.56 12.88
CA THR A 114 -24.71 59.83 13.40
C THR A 114 -25.48 59.17 12.28
N ALA A 115 -26.08 58.01 12.57
CA ALA A 115 -27.19 57.46 11.81
C ALA A 115 -28.36 57.16 12.75
N SER A 116 -29.58 57.24 12.26
CA SER A 116 -30.78 56.98 13.07
C SER A 116 -31.84 56.21 12.29
N THR A 117 -32.66 55.44 13.00
CA THR A 117 -33.82 54.75 12.45
C THR A 117 -34.98 54.70 13.45
N THR A 118 -36.22 54.68 12.97
CA THR A 118 -37.41 54.62 13.83
C THR A 118 -37.79 53.17 14.13
N LEU A 119 -37.76 52.77 15.39
CA LEU A 119 -38.32 51.50 15.85
C LEU A 119 -39.78 51.71 16.26
N THR A 120 -40.71 50.97 15.64
CA THR A 120 -42.12 50.97 16.04
C THR A 120 -42.41 49.72 16.88
N VAL A 121 -42.87 49.91 18.12
CA VAL A 121 -43.35 48.83 19.00
C VAL A 121 -44.88 48.80 18.95
N THR A 122 -45.46 47.70 18.48
CA THR A 122 -46.91 47.54 18.36
C THR A 122 -47.49 46.66 19.47
N GLY A 123 -48.79 46.83 19.74
CA GLY A 123 -49.55 45.93 20.61
C GLY A 123 -50.01 44.65 19.90
N ALA A 124 -49.29 44.20 18.87
CA ALA A 124 -49.67 43.01 18.12
C ALA A 124 -49.54 41.76 19.02
N SER A 125 -50.54 40.87 18.94
CA SER A 125 -50.57 39.63 19.70
C SER A 125 -49.93 38.51 18.89
N LEU A 126 -49.18 37.61 19.54
CA LEU A 126 -48.66 36.40 18.90
C LEU A 126 -49.84 35.52 18.44
N VAL A 127 -49.76 34.95 17.24
CA VAL A 127 -50.80 34.12 16.61
C VAL A 127 -50.33 32.68 16.45
N SER A 128 -49.09 32.47 16.00
CA SER A 128 -48.52 31.13 15.79
C SER A 128 -47.00 31.13 16.01
N ILE A 129 -46.46 29.94 16.25
CA ILE A 129 -45.01 29.70 16.35
C ILE A 129 -44.63 28.65 15.31
N THR A 130 -43.55 28.90 14.58
CA THR A 130 -42.89 27.91 13.72
C THR A 130 -41.52 27.58 14.31
N VAL A 131 -41.20 26.31 14.47
CA VAL A 131 -39.89 25.83 14.97
C VAL A 131 -39.03 25.38 13.78
N ALA A 132 -37.78 25.85 13.73
CA ALA A 132 -36.81 25.49 12.70
C ALA A 132 -35.49 25.00 13.34
N PRO A 133 -34.73 24.10 12.68
CA PRO A 133 -35.06 23.43 11.42
C PRO A 133 -36.22 22.42 11.60
N GLY A 134 -37.09 22.32 10.60
CA GLY A 134 -38.11 21.27 10.54
C GLY A 134 -37.49 19.90 10.29
N ASP A 135 -38.14 18.82 10.77
CA ASP A 135 -37.81 17.41 10.48
C ASP A 135 -36.30 17.11 10.56
N SER A 136 -35.72 17.42 11.72
CA SER A 136 -34.27 17.36 11.90
C SER A 136 -33.78 15.95 12.24
N SER A 137 -32.58 15.62 11.76
CA SER A 137 -31.85 14.39 12.10
C SER A 137 -30.52 14.74 12.77
N LEU A 138 -30.19 14.02 13.85
CA LEU A 138 -29.02 14.27 14.68
C LEU A 138 -28.40 12.94 15.14
N ALA A 139 -27.10 12.74 14.90
CA ALA A 139 -26.41 11.56 15.42
C ALA A 139 -26.27 11.64 16.95
N LEU A 140 -26.39 10.49 17.63
CA LEU A 140 -26.20 10.39 19.07
C LEU A 140 -24.87 11.01 19.52
N GLY A 141 -24.91 11.79 20.60
CA GLY A 141 -23.74 12.50 21.16
C GLY A 141 -23.53 13.93 20.63
N LEU A 142 -24.29 14.35 19.62
CA LEU A 142 -24.24 15.71 19.06
C LEU A 142 -25.34 16.62 19.64
N THR A 143 -25.17 17.92 19.39
CA THR A 143 -26.13 18.97 19.75
C THR A 143 -26.68 19.67 18.51
N ARG A 144 -27.88 20.26 18.62
CA ARG A 144 -28.49 21.07 17.55
C ARG A 144 -29.29 22.22 18.15
N ASN A 145 -29.12 23.42 17.60
CA ASN A 145 -29.92 24.57 17.99
C ASN A 145 -31.24 24.60 17.19
N PHE A 146 -32.34 24.84 17.89
CA PHE A 146 -33.64 25.16 17.32
C PHE A 146 -33.98 26.62 17.58
N THR A 147 -34.64 27.25 16.61
CA THR A 147 -35.16 28.61 16.72
C THR A 147 -36.68 28.60 16.62
N ALA A 148 -37.34 29.46 17.39
CA ALA A 148 -38.79 29.66 17.35
C ALA A 148 -39.11 31.01 16.72
N SER A 149 -39.89 30.99 15.64
CA SER A 149 -40.30 32.18 14.90
C SER A 149 -41.79 32.42 15.11
N GLY A 150 -42.14 33.52 15.77
CA GLY A 150 -43.52 33.90 16.08
C GLY A 150 -44.14 34.75 14.97
N THR A 151 -45.35 34.42 14.52
CA THR A 151 -46.15 35.27 13.61
C THR A 151 -47.18 36.03 14.42
N PHE A 152 -47.22 37.36 14.27
CA PHE A 152 -48.08 38.25 15.05
C PHE A 152 -49.30 38.71 14.24
N SER A 153 -50.31 39.26 14.93
CA SER A 153 -51.59 39.69 14.33
C SER A 153 -51.47 40.86 13.33
N ASP A 154 -50.31 41.50 13.27
CA ASP A 154 -49.97 42.52 12.27
C ASP A 154 -49.14 41.95 11.10
N SER A 155 -49.12 40.63 10.96
CA SER A 155 -48.39 39.86 9.95
C SER A 155 -46.86 39.96 10.04
N THR A 156 -46.32 40.59 11.09
CA THR A 156 -44.87 40.57 11.32
C THR A 156 -44.43 39.21 11.87
N THR A 157 -43.18 38.86 11.58
CA THR A 157 -42.53 37.66 12.10
C THR A 157 -41.33 38.07 12.93
N GLN A 158 -41.22 37.54 14.16
CA GLN A 158 -40.14 37.87 15.09
C GLN A 158 -39.58 36.60 15.72
N ASP A 159 -38.28 36.62 16.03
CA ASP A 159 -37.64 35.55 16.79
C ASP A 159 -38.13 35.60 18.24
N VAL A 160 -38.68 34.47 18.70
CA VAL A 160 -39.20 34.28 20.05
C VAL A 160 -38.45 33.16 20.79
N THR A 161 -37.29 32.74 20.29
CA THR A 161 -36.48 31.62 20.82
C THR A 161 -36.18 31.78 22.30
N ASP A 162 -35.70 32.96 22.71
CA ASP A 162 -35.26 33.23 24.09
C ASP A 162 -36.40 33.44 25.08
N ILE A 163 -37.60 33.80 24.60
CA ILE A 163 -38.79 33.99 25.43
C ILE A 163 -39.69 32.75 25.47
N ALA A 164 -39.45 31.77 24.60
CA ALA A 164 -40.18 30.52 24.58
C ALA A 164 -39.71 29.58 25.68
N THR A 165 -40.66 28.86 26.29
CA THR A 165 -40.38 27.67 27.09
C THR A 165 -40.33 26.45 26.17
N TRP A 166 -39.16 25.84 26.08
CA TRP A 166 -38.88 24.67 25.28
C TRP A 166 -39.11 23.37 26.06
N SER A 167 -39.66 22.37 25.39
CA SER A 167 -39.85 21.02 25.94
C SER A 167 -39.61 19.95 24.88
N SER A 168 -39.24 18.76 25.34
CA SER A 168 -39.17 17.55 24.54
C SER A 168 -40.22 16.55 25.04
N SER A 169 -40.93 15.90 24.10
CA SER A 169 -41.88 14.84 24.45
C SER A 169 -41.21 13.55 24.97
N ALA A 170 -39.91 13.37 24.71
CA ALA A 170 -39.14 12.22 25.15
C ALA A 170 -37.69 12.65 25.51
N PRO A 171 -37.46 13.22 26.72
CA PRO A 171 -36.14 13.69 27.14
C PRO A 171 -35.06 12.60 27.17
N GLY A 172 -35.45 11.32 27.30
CA GLY A 172 -34.53 10.18 27.18
C GLY A 172 -33.99 9.96 25.76
N VAL A 173 -34.67 10.47 24.73
CA VAL A 173 -34.20 10.47 23.33
C VAL A 173 -33.39 11.73 23.06
N ALA A 174 -33.90 12.91 23.39
CA ALA A 174 -33.13 14.16 23.36
C ALA A 174 -33.68 15.19 24.35
N THR A 175 -32.79 15.88 25.07
CA THR A 175 -33.16 17.00 25.95
C THR A 175 -33.11 18.32 25.19
N ILE A 176 -33.84 19.35 25.63
CA ILE A 176 -33.72 20.72 25.11
C ILE A 176 -33.58 21.73 26.24
N SER A 177 -32.64 22.68 26.09
CA SER A 177 -32.30 23.63 27.13
C SER A 177 -33.20 24.88 27.11
N ASN A 178 -33.52 25.35 28.32
CA ASN A 178 -34.15 26.65 28.61
C ASN A 178 -33.19 27.61 29.32
N SER A 179 -31.92 27.22 29.48
CA SER A 179 -30.94 28.03 30.22
C SER A 179 -30.39 29.15 29.34
N ALA A 180 -30.21 30.33 29.91
CA ALA A 180 -29.60 31.47 29.22
C ALA A 180 -28.28 31.07 28.54
N GLY A 181 -28.11 31.47 27.28
CA GLY A 181 -26.95 31.12 26.44
C GLY A 181 -27.04 29.77 25.72
N THR A 182 -28.00 28.90 26.07
CA THR A 182 -28.26 27.63 25.36
C THR A 182 -29.75 27.39 25.09
N VAL A 183 -30.59 28.42 25.17
CA VAL A 183 -32.03 28.31 24.93
C VAL A 183 -32.27 27.72 23.53
N GLY A 184 -33.14 26.72 23.43
CA GLY A 184 -33.42 26.03 22.17
C GLY A 184 -32.34 25.03 21.72
N GLN A 185 -31.26 24.83 22.48
CA GLN A 185 -30.25 23.82 22.17
C GLN A 185 -30.70 22.43 22.60
N ALA A 186 -30.92 21.55 21.63
CA ALA A 186 -31.20 20.13 21.83
C ALA A 186 -29.91 19.31 21.93
N THR A 187 -29.90 18.30 22.80
CA THR A 187 -28.79 17.34 22.99
C THR A 187 -29.32 15.92 22.83
N ALA A 188 -28.73 15.14 21.91
CA ALA A 188 -29.13 13.76 21.66
C ALA A 188 -28.67 12.82 22.80
N ALA A 189 -29.59 12.02 23.32
CA ALA A 189 -29.39 11.12 24.47
C ALA A 189 -29.60 9.63 24.15
N ALA A 190 -30.51 9.27 23.24
CA ALA A 190 -30.71 7.90 22.77
C ALA A 190 -31.31 7.87 21.35
N VAL A 191 -31.07 6.79 20.62
CA VAL A 191 -31.67 6.57 19.28
C VAL A 191 -33.19 6.51 19.40
N GLY A 192 -33.90 7.24 18.55
CA GLY A 192 -35.35 7.32 18.55
C GLY A 192 -35.86 8.63 17.97
N THR A 193 -37.14 8.91 18.17
CA THR A 193 -37.76 10.17 17.72
C THR A 193 -38.36 10.91 18.92
N THR A 194 -38.31 12.24 18.88
CA THR A 194 -38.97 13.10 19.87
C THR A 194 -39.53 14.35 19.21
N THR A 195 -40.54 14.94 19.83
CA THR A 195 -41.11 16.22 19.40
C THR A 195 -40.54 17.33 20.26
N ILE A 196 -39.94 18.32 19.60
CA ILE A 196 -39.45 19.55 20.22
C ILE A 196 -40.53 20.61 20.11
N THR A 197 -40.94 21.17 21.25
CA THR A 197 -42.04 22.14 21.32
C THR A 197 -41.56 23.42 21.98
N ALA A 198 -41.78 24.56 21.30
CA ALA A 198 -41.62 25.90 21.84
C ALA A 198 -43.00 26.44 22.25
N THR A 199 -43.12 26.92 23.50
CA THR A 199 -44.35 27.50 24.04
C THR A 199 -44.11 28.92 24.48
N VAL A 200 -44.89 29.88 23.98
CA VAL A 200 -44.89 31.26 24.49
C VAL A 200 -46.24 31.52 25.14
N THR A 201 -46.20 32.04 26.37
CA THR A 201 -47.39 32.43 27.13
C THR A 201 -47.44 33.96 27.18
N PRO A 202 -48.28 34.62 26.34
CA PRO A 202 -48.27 36.08 26.22
C PRO A 202 -48.68 36.83 27.50
N THR A 203 -49.51 36.20 28.34
CA THR A 203 -49.92 36.79 29.62
C THR A 203 -50.09 35.68 30.66
N ALA A 204 -49.67 35.92 31.90
CA ALA A 204 -49.83 34.95 32.97
C ALA A 204 -51.30 34.51 33.09
N GLY A 205 -51.57 33.20 32.92
CA GLY A 205 -52.91 32.62 32.95
C GLY A 205 -53.60 32.46 31.59
N SER A 206 -53.00 32.90 30.47
CA SER A 206 -53.51 32.61 29.13
C SER A 206 -53.11 31.21 28.63
N VAL A 207 -53.84 30.67 27.64
CA VAL A 207 -53.41 29.47 26.91
C VAL A 207 -52.12 29.78 26.17
N GLY A 208 -51.10 28.92 26.32
CA GLY A 208 -49.82 29.08 25.63
C GLY A 208 -49.95 28.78 24.14
N ILE A 209 -49.29 29.59 23.31
CA ILE A 209 -49.18 29.34 21.86
C ILE A 209 -48.00 28.42 21.66
N VAL A 210 -48.20 27.33 20.91
CA VAL A 210 -47.21 26.29 20.69
C VAL A 210 -46.81 26.19 19.23
N GLY A 211 -45.53 25.92 18.99
CA GLY A 211 -45.01 25.43 17.71
C GLY A 211 -44.14 24.21 17.98
N SER A 212 -44.15 23.23 17.10
CA SER A 212 -43.39 22.00 17.30
C SER A 212 -42.77 21.45 16.02
N THR A 213 -41.75 20.62 16.19
CA THR A 213 -41.13 19.85 15.10
C THR A 213 -40.60 18.52 15.61
N THR A 214 -40.35 17.58 14.70
CA THR A 214 -39.77 16.28 15.02
C THR A 214 -38.24 16.33 14.96
N LEU A 215 -37.60 15.76 15.97
CA LEU A 215 -36.18 15.45 16.00
C LEU A 215 -36.00 13.93 15.99
N THR A 216 -35.30 13.41 14.99
CA THR A 216 -34.88 12.01 14.92
C THR A 216 -33.43 11.90 15.35
N VAL A 217 -33.17 11.11 16.38
CA VAL A 217 -31.81 10.77 16.81
C VAL A 217 -31.40 9.46 16.16
N THR A 218 -30.36 9.50 15.33
CA THR A 218 -29.78 8.34 14.67
C THR A 218 -28.64 7.75 15.49
N ALA A 219 -28.17 6.56 15.10
CA ALA A 219 -27.00 5.95 15.73
C ALA A 219 -25.78 6.88 15.66
N ALA A 220 -24.91 6.78 16.65
CA ALA A 220 -23.65 7.51 16.66
C ALA A 220 -22.84 7.19 15.40
N THR A 221 -22.21 8.20 14.80
CA THR A 221 -21.41 8.06 13.58
C THR A 221 -19.92 7.99 13.93
N LEU A 222 -19.14 7.32 13.09
CA LEU A 222 -17.69 7.15 13.28
C LEU A 222 -16.98 8.48 13.04
N THR A 223 -16.15 8.92 13.99
CA THR A 223 -15.38 10.18 13.91
C THR A 223 -13.90 9.96 13.61
N SER A 224 -13.29 8.91 14.17
CA SER A 224 -11.88 8.58 13.93
C SER A 224 -11.60 7.10 14.10
N VAL A 225 -10.48 6.63 13.54
CA VAL A 225 -9.93 5.27 13.76
C VAL A 225 -8.50 5.40 14.26
N ALA A 226 -8.12 4.56 15.23
CA ALA A 226 -6.75 4.43 15.71
C ALA A 226 -6.25 2.99 15.55
N ILE A 227 -4.96 2.81 15.26
CA ILE A 227 -4.30 1.50 15.23
C ILE A 227 -3.46 1.32 16.49
N THR A 228 -3.59 0.17 17.14
CA THR A 228 -2.75 -0.25 18.28
C THR A 228 -2.14 -1.62 17.99
N PRO A 229 -0.85 -1.87 18.32
CA PRO A 229 0.12 -0.92 18.85
C PRO A 229 0.56 0.11 17.80
N THR A 230 1.00 1.28 18.26
CA THR A 230 1.62 2.30 17.41
C THR A 230 3.12 2.04 17.30
N ASN A 231 3.63 2.03 16.07
CA ASN A 231 5.05 1.88 15.76
C ASN A 231 5.74 0.66 16.43
N PRO A 232 5.11 -0.54 16.44
CA PRO A 232 5.74 -1.71 17.06
C PRO A 232 7.02 -2.11 16.34
N THR A 233 7.88 -2.77 17.11
CA THR A 233 9.04 -3.48 16.61
C THR A 233 8.80 -4.99 16.72
N LEU A 234 9.02 -5.73 15.64
CA LEU A 234 8.74 -7.16 15.54
C LEU A 234 9.97 -7.93 15.07
N ALA A 235 10.34 -9.02 15.74
CA ALA A 235 11.42 -9.89 15.27
C ALA A 235 10.95 -10.86 14.17
N LEU A 236 11.85 -11.25 13.27
CA LEU A 236 11.59 -12.33 12.31
C LEU A 236 11.18 -13.62 13.05
N GLY A 237 10.19 -14.34 12.51
CA GLY A 237 9.57 -15.52 13.15
C GLY A 237 8.49 -15.20 14.19
N GLY A 238 8.32 -13.93 14.58
CA GLY A 238 7.20 -13.47 15.41
C GLY A 238 5.93 -13.17 14.61
N THR A 239 4.85 -12.83 15.29
CA THR A 239 3.66 -12.21 14.66
C THR A 239 3.19 -11.03 15.51
N GLN A 240 2.61 -10.01 14.89
CA GLN A 240 2.06 -8.84 15.58
C GLN A 240 0.58 -8.70 15.26
N GLN A 241 -0.27 -8.70 16.29
CA GLN A 241 -1.69 -8.37 16.11
C GLN A 241 -1.85 -6.85 16.16
N PHE A 242 -2.47 -6.27 15.13
CA PHE A 242 -2.96 -4.91 15.15
C PHE A 242 -4.47 -4.88 15.41
N THR A 243 -4.91 -3.91 16.19
CA THR A 243 -6.31 -3.64 16.48
C THR A 243 -6.68 -2.27 15.92
N ALA A 244 -7.80 -2.18 15.21
CA ALA A 244 -8.37 -0.93 14.76
C ALA A 244 -9.52 -0.52 15.70
N THR A 245 -9.39 0.60 16.42
CA THR A 245 -10.42 1.09 17.34
C THR A 245 -11.06 2.35 16.77
N GLY A 246 -12.37 2.30 16.52
CA GLY A 246 -13.16 3.45 16.08
C GLY A 246 -13.70 4.26 17.25
N THR A 247 -13.63 5.59 17.17
CA THR A 247 -14.30 6.51 18.11
C THR A 247 -15.54 7.09 17.45
N PHE A 248 -16.67 7.16 18.16
CA PHE A 248 -17.95 7.61 17.63
C PHE A 248 -18.36 8.99 18.19
N THR A 249 -19.38 9.63 17.61
CA THR A 249 -19.89 10.96 18.03
C THR A 249 -20.37 11.02 19.48
N ASP A 250 -20.74 9.89 20.07
CA ASP A 250 -21.12 9.74 21.48
C ASP A 250 -19.92 9.49 22.42
N ARG A 251 -18.69 9.59 21.89
CA ARG A 251 -17.42 9.28 22.56
C ARG A 251 -17.24 7.81 22.95
N THR A 252 -18.13 6.92 22.51
CA THR A 252 -17.91 5.48 22.66
C THR A 252 -16.84 5.00 21.68
N THR A 253 -16.18 3.89 22.03
CA THR A 253 -15.21 3.23 21.17
C THR A 253 -15.69 1.83 20.80
N ARG A 254 -15.42 1.39 19.58
CA ARG A 254 -15.68 0.01 19.14
C ARG A 254 -14.46 -0.59 18.46
N ASP A 255 -14.26 -1.89 18.64
CA ASP A 255 -13.28 -2.65 17.87
C ASP A 255 -13.81 -2.83 16.43
N LEU A 256 -13.04 -2.33 15.47
CA LEU A 256 -13.32 -2.36 14.04
C LEU A 256 -12.32 -3.26 13.29
N THR A 257 -11.51 -4.06 13.99
CA THR A 257 -10.41 -4.85 13.42
C THR A 257 -10.84 -5.76 12.27
N SER A 258 -12.05 -6.34 12.35
CA SER A 258 -12.64 -7.18 11.30
C SER A 258 -13.47 -6.41 10.27
N SER A 259 -13.73 -5.13 10.51
CA SER A 259 -14.54 -4.26 9.63
C SER A 259 -13.68 -3.36 8.73
N VAL A 260 -12.43 -3.11 9.10
CA VAL A 260 -11.45 -2.40 8.27
C VAL A 260 -10.78 -3.36 7.28
N THR A 261 -10.33 -2.80 6.16
CA THR A 261 -9.39 -3.46 5.25
C THR A 261 -7.97 -3.09 5.64
N TRP A 262 -7.14 -4.09 5.95
CA TRP A 262 -5.73 -3.95 6.27
C TRP A 262 -4.86 -4.02 5.03
N SER A 263 -3.80 -3.23 4.97
CA SER A 263 -2.78 -3.31 3.92
C SER A 263 -1.38 -3.01 4.47
N SER A 264 -0.38 -3.54 3.78
CA SER A 264 1.05 -3.33 4.05
C SER A 264 1.68 -2.62 2.85
N SER A 265 2.49 -1.59 3.08
CA SER A 265 3.15 -0.85 2.00
C SER A 265 4.25 -1.65 1.29
N ASN A 266 4.73 -2.74 1.90
CA ASN A 266 5.71 -3.65 1.31
C ASN A 266 5.57 -5.06 1.91
N THR A 267 4.92 -5.95 1.16
CA THR A 267 4.71 -7.34 1.57
C THR A 267 6.00 -8.18 1.63
N ASN A 268 7.10 -7.72 1.02
CA ASN A 268 8.41 -8.35 1.14
C ASN A 268 9.07 -8.07 2.50
N VAL A 269 8.60 -7.07 3.25
CA VAL A 269 9.07 -6.76 4.61
C VAL A 269 8.11 -7.37 5.64
N ALA A 270 6.80 -7.14 5.51
CA ALA A 270 5.80 -7.84 6.32
C ALA A 270 4.45 -7.92 5.59
N THR A 271 3.75 -9.04 5.75
CA THR A 271 2.36 -9.22 5.30
C THR A 271 1.39 -8.89 6.44
N ILE A 272 0.13 -8.59 6.11
CA ILE A 272 -0.95 -8.40 7.10
C ILE A 272 -2.24 -9.06 6.61
N SER A 273 -2.92 -9.80 7.48
CA SER A 273 -4.08 -10.60 7.11
C SER A 273 -5.40 -9.81 7.16
N ASN A 274 -6.29 -10.14 6.21
CA ASN A 274 -7.72 -9.76 6.20
C ASN A 274 -8.65 -10.98 6.36
N ALA A 275 -8.11 -12.18 6.58
CA ALA A 275 -8.91 -13.40 6.70
C ALA A 275 -9.59 -13.48 8.07
N ALA A 276 -10.85 -13.96 8.08
CA ALA A 276 -11.62 -14.13 9.30
C ALA A 276 -10.84 -14.90 10.38
N GLY A 277 -10.80 -14.37 11.60
CA GLY A 277 -10.02 -14.93 12.71
C GLY A 277 -8.54 -14.52 12.74
N SER A 278 -8.06 -13.77 11.75
CA SER A 278 -6.68 -13.24 11.71
C SER A 278 -6.57 -11.81 11.17
N ASN A 279 -7.69 -11.08 11.01
CA ASN A 279 -7.70 -9.69 10.59
C ASN A 279 -6.72 -8.86 11.43
N GLY A 280 -5.85 -8.08 10.78
CA GLY A 280 -4.85 -7.25 11.46
C GLY A 280 -3.63 -8.00 11.98
N LYS A 281 -3.52 -9.32 11.79
CA LYS A 281 -2.32 -10.09 12.16
C LYS A 281 -1.23 -9.89 11.10
N ALA A 282 -0.15 -9.24 11.49
CA ALA A 282 1.04 -9.03 10.68
C ALA A 282 2.08 -10.14 10.89
N THR A 283 2.69 -10.58 9.79
CA THR A 283 3.75 -11.60 9.76
C THR A 283 4.97 -11.02 9.05
N PRO A 284 6.14 -10.96 9.71
CA PRO A 284 7.36 -10.42 9.13
C PRO A 284 7.95 -11.40 8.10
N VAL A 285 8.48 -10.84 7.02
CA VAL A 285 9.12 -11.57 5.91
C VAL A 285 10.60 -11.24 5.83
N ALA A 286 10.97 -9.97 5.96
CA ALA A 286 12.36 -9.51 5.98
C ALA A 286 12.55 -8.32 6.94
N ALA A 287 13.80 -8.06 7.34
CA ALA A 287 14.12 -6.87 8.12
C ALA A 287 13.84 -5.59 7.32
N GLY A 288 13.34 -4.56 8.00
CA GLY A 288 13.00 -3.28 7.37
C GLY A 288 11.81 -2.62 8.04
N THR A 289 11.44 -1.43 7.57
CA THR A 289 10.29 -0.69 8.07
C THR A 289 9.23 -0.63 6.99
N VAL A 290 7.98 -0.93 7.37
CA VAL A 290 6.82 -0.95 6.49
C VAL A 290 5.66 -0.18 7.11
N THR A 291 4.81 0.42 6.29
CA THR A 291 3.61 1.11 6.76
C THR A 291 2.42 0.15 6.72
N ILE A 292 1.78 -0.05 7.87
CA ILE A 292 0.54 -0.79 8.00
C ILE A 292 -0.63 0.19 7.99
N THR A 293 -1.62 -0.04 7.14
CA THR A 293 -2.79 0.84 6.99
C THR A 293 -4.07 0.07 7.27
N ALA A 294 -5.00 0.69 8.01
CA ALA A 294 -6.38 0.25 8.16
C ALA A 294 -7.29 1.27 7.47
N ALA A 295 -8.12 0.81 6.54
CA ALA A 295 -9.05 1.65 5.79
C ALA A 295 -10.50 1.17 5.93
N MET A 296 -11.43 2.11 6.09
CA MET A 296 -12.87 1.84 6.13
C MET A 296 -13.63 2.84 5.25
N ALA A 297 -14.52 2.33 4.42
CA ALA A 297 -15.47 3.16 3.68
C ALA A 297 -16.57 3.65 4.64
N ILE A 298 -16.85 4.95 4.62
CA ILE A 298 -17.98 5.55 5.34
C ILE A 298 -19.05 5.99 4.34
N SER A 299 -20.29 5.60 4.58
CA SER A 299 -21.46 6.09 3.85
C SER A 299 -22.12 7.22 4.64
N GLN A 300 -22.58 8.26 3.92
CA GLN A 300 -23.45 9.38 4.33
C GLN A 300 -23.29 9.96 5.77
N PRO A 301 -23.15 11.30 5.93
CA PRO A 301 -23.24 12.34 4.90
C PRO A 301 -21.91 12.65 4.20
N LEU A 302 -20.81 12.02 4.62
CA LEU A 302 -19.45 12.43 4.25
C LEU A 302 -18.83 11.68 3.06
N ASN A 303 -19.50 10.64 2.51
CA ASN A 303 -19.02 9.78 1.42
C ASN A 303 -17.49 9.78 1.22
N GLY A 304 -16.77 8.93 1.94
CA GLY A 304 -15.32 8.95 1.94
C GLY A 304 -14.70 7.67 2.49
N THR A 305 -13.37 7.67 2.61
CA THR A 305 -12.61 6.60 3.26
C THR A 305 -11.88 7.19 4.45
N ILE A 306 -12.06 6.61 5.63
CA ILE A 306 -11.18 6.88 6.77
C ILE A 306 -10.02 5.89 6.65
N SER A 307 -8.81 6.41 6.47
CA SER A 307 -7.58 5.62 6.50
C SER A 307 -6.67 6.13 7.61
N ILE A 308 -6.07 5.20 8.33
CA ILE A 308 -5.06 5.47 9.35
C ILE A 308 -3.91 4.49 9.18
N SER A 309 -2.70 4.94 9.47
CA SER A 309 -1.49 4.14 9.29
C SER A 309 -0.56 4.21 10.49
N THR A 310 0.24 3.16 10.65
CA THR A 310 1.32 3.08 11.63
C THR A 310 2.54 2.39 11.02
N GLN A 311 3.75 2.68 11.52
CA GLN A 311 4.93 1.97 11.07
C GLN A 311 5.02 0.60 11.78
N LEU A 312 5.51 -0.41 11.09
CA LEU A 312 5.98 -1.65 11.68
C LEU A 312 7.46 -1.76 11.34
N THR A 313 8.31 -1.82 12.36
CA THR A 313 9.74 -2.06 12.16
C THR A 313 10.01 -3.53 12.42
N VAL A 314 10.50 -4.25 11.42
CA VAL A 314 10.94 -5.63 11.58
C VAL A 314 12.42 -5.62 11.97
N SER A 315 12.70 -5.88 13.25
CA SER A 315 14.05 -5.96 13.79
C SER A 315 14.58 -7.38 13.77
N GLY A 316 15.48 -7.65 12.84
CA GLY A 316 16.51 -8.67 13.00
C GLY A 316 17.85 -7.97 13.02
N THR A 317 18.75 -8.36 13.92
CA THR A 317 20.17 -8.13 13.66
C THR A 317 20.47 -8.69 12.29
N SER A 318 21.07 -7.88 11.42
CA SER A 318 21.59 -8.34 10.14
C SER A 318 22.59 -9.47 10.37
N SER A 319 22.13 -10.72 10.41
CA SER A 319 22.71 -11.72 9.53
C SER A 319 22.14 -11.35 8.16
N THR A 320 23.00 -10.91 7.25
CA THR A 320 22.71 -10.79 5.82
C THR A 320 21.60 -11.74 5.40
N SER A 321 20.41 -11.27 5.01
CA SER A 321 19.27 -12.15 4.69
C SER A 321 19.71 -13.20 3.67
N ASN A 322 19.70 -14.49 4.00
CA ASN A 322 20.01 -15.56 3.04
C ASN A 322 18.83 -15.83 2.09
N VAL A 323 17.92 -14.88 1.93
CA VAL A 323 16.69 -15.05 1.16
C VAL A 323 16.73 -14.15 -0.07
N VAL A 324 16.55 -14.77 -1.23
CA VAL A 324 16.29 -14.13 -2.53
C VAL A 324 14.80 -14.28 -2.83
N ALA A 325 14.13 -13.18 -3.18
CA ALA A 325 12.73 -13.21 -3.56
C ALA A 325 12.54 -13.89 -4.93
N ILE A 326 11.53 -14.75 -5.04
CA ILE A 326 11.08 -15.34 -6.31
C ILE A 326 9.70 -14.77 -6.64
N THR A 327 9.46 -14.39 -7.89
CA THR A 327 8.09 -14.30 -8.41
C THR A 327 7.95 -15.21 -9.62
N VAL A 328 6.87 -15.98 -9.68
CA VAL A 328 6.52 -16.76 -10.87
C VAL A 328 5.54 -15.94 -11.69
N ASN A 329 5.94 -15.54 -12.91
CA ASN A 329 5.18 -14.64 -13.79
C ASN A 329 4.69 -13.35 -13.10
N GLY A 330 5.45 -12.87 -12.11
CA GLY A 330 5.09 -11.72 -11.28
C GLY A 330 5.97 -10.51 -11.52
N SER A 331 6.09 -9.66 -10.51
CA SER A 331 6.73 -8.34 -10.62
C SER A 331 8.23 -8.35 -10.92
N LEU A 332 8.93 -9.48 -10.73
CA LEU A 332 10.34 -9.61 -11.14
C LEU A 332 10.49 -10.08 -12.58
N CYS A 333 9.41 -10.51 -13.24
CA CYS A 333 9.43 -10.97 -14.62
C CYS A 333 9.10 -9.82 -15.60
N SER A 334 9.64 -9.88 -16.80
CA SER A 334 9.24 -9.01 -17.91
C SER A 334 7.82 -9.34 -18.41
N SER A 335 7.12 -8.34 -18.94
CA SER A 335 5.78 -8.51 -19.51
C SER A 335 5.83 -9.38 -20.78
N GLY A 336 4.92 -10.35 -20.91
CA GLY A 336 4.87 -11.26 -22.06
C GLY A 336 5.66 -12.56 -21.88
N SER A 337 6.06 -12.91 -20.65
CA SER A 337 6.71 -14.16 -20.29
C SER A 337 5.86 -15.41 -20.60
N TYR A 338 6.51 -16.54 -20.89
CA TYR A 338 5.89 -17.86 -20.96
C TYR A 338 5.35 -18.30 -19.57
N PRO A 339 4.34 -19.19 -19.50
CA PRO A 339 3.76 -19.63 -18.22
C PRO A 339 4.81 -20.27 -17.31
N ASN A 340 4.57 -20.30 -16.00
CA ASN A 340 5.45 -20.94 -15.02
C ASN A 340 6.92 -20.50 -15.12
N LYS A 341 7.17 -19.21 -15.28
CA LYS A 341 8.53 -18.66 -15.33
C LYS A 341 8.92 -18.14 -13.95
N PRO A 342 9.85 -18.78 -13.21
CA PRO A 342 10.34 -18.23 -11.94
C PRO A 342 11.42 -17.17 -12.20
N CYS A 343 11.17 -15.94 -11.75
CA CYS A 343 12.12 -14.84 -11.87
C CYS A 343 12.67 -14.43 -10.51
N VAL A 344 13.97 -14.16 -10.49
CA VAL A 344 14.69 -13.55 -9.37
C VAL A 344 15.37 -12.26 -9.84
N SER A 345 16.02 -11.58 -8.91
CA SER A 345 16.94 -10.47 -9.22
C SER A 345 18.33 -10.77 -8.69
N VAL A 346 19.35 -10.38 -9.45
CA VAL A 346 20.76 -10.59 -9.10
C VAL A 346 21.49 -9.26 -9.13
N THR A 347 22.29 -8.98 -8.11
CA THR A 347 23.16 -7.79 -8.12
C THR A 347 24.55 -8.16 -8.61
N VAL A 348 24.99 -7.50 -9.66
CA VAL A 348 26.27 -7.72 -10.36
C VAL A 348 27.09 -6.44 -10.28
N CYS A 349 28.33 -6.55 -9.82
CA CYS A 349 29.27 -5.43 -9.73
C CYS A 349 30.56 -5.73 -10.48
N THR A 350 31.21 -4.66 -10.96
CA THR A 350 32.61 -4.74 -11.41
C THR A 350 33.49 -5.13 -10.21
N PRO A 351 34.27 -6.22 -10.28
CA PRO A 351 35.06 -6.70 -9.14
C PRO A 351 35.97 -5.65 -8.53
N GLY A 352 36.02 -5.59 -7.20
CA GLY A 352 36.85 -4.64 -6.45
C GLY A 352 36.33 -3.19 -6.46
N THR A 353 35.14 -2.93 -6.97
CA THR A 353 34.52 -1.59 -7.01
C THR A 353 33.12 -1.59 -6.40
N SER A 354 32.57 -0.40 -6.18
CA SER A 354 31.15 -0.22 -5.82
C SER A 354 30.24 -0.01 -7.03
N ASN A 355 30.74 -0.20 -8.26
CA ASN A 355 29.94 -0.05 -9.47
C ASN A 355 29.08 -1.31 -9.67
N CYS A 356 27.81 -1.20 -9.28
CA CYS A 356 26.87 -2.31 -9.21
C CYS A 356 25.59 -2.01 -9.97
N GLN A 357 24.96 -3.05 -10.49
CA GLN A 357 23.61 -3.03 -11.02
C GLN A 357 22.82 -4.22 -10.49
N THR A 358 21.54 -4.01 -10.21
CA THR A 358 20.60 -5.10 -9.93
C THR A 358 19.82 -5.39 -11.20
N ILE A 359 19.83 -6.65 -11.62
CA ILE A 359 19.20 -7.12 -12.85
C ILE A 359 18.01 -7.97 -12.45
N THR A 360 16.82 -7.59 -12.89
CA THR A 360 15.59 -8.36 -12.72
C THR A 360 15.35 -9.24 -13.95
N ASP A 361 14.29 -10.04 -13.91
CA ASP A 361 13.92 -10.96 -14.98
C ASP A 361 15.01 -11.99 -15.28
N ILE A 362 15.72 -12.43 -14.23
CA ILE A 362 16.66 -13.53 -14.28
C ILE A 362 15.90 -14.83 -13.99
N LEU A 363 15.93 -15.78 -14.91
CA LEU A 363 15.33 -17.10 -14.74
C LEU A 363 16.04 -17.83 -13.59
N LEU A 364 15.26 -18.29 -12.60
CA LEU A 364 15.78 -19.19 -11.58
C LEU A 364 15.76 -20.62 -12.12
N ASP A 365 16.93 -21.23 -12.21
CA ASP A 365 17.10 -22.51 -12.88
C ASP A 365 17.88 -23.47 -11.97
N THR A 366 17.23 -24.53 -11.51
CA THR A 366 17.87 -25.59 -10.73
C THR A 366 18.40 -26.72 -11.59
N GLY A 367 18.02 -26.79 -12.87
CA GLY A 367 18.54 -27.73 -13.85
C GLY A 367 19.90 -27.32 -14.43
N SER A 368 20.27 -26.03 -14.34
CA SER A 368 21.57 -25.53 -14.78
C SER A 368 22.48 -25.03 -13.65
N THR A 369 23.75 -24.81 -14.00
CA THR A 369 24.78 -24.35 -13.07
C THR A 369 25.38 -23.02 -13.53
N GLY A 370 25.38 -22.04 -12.64
CA GLY A 370 26.07 -20.77 -12.79
C GLY A 370 25.25 -19.62 -13.39
N LEU A 371 25.82 -18.41 -13.30
CA LEU A 371 25.14 -17.18 -13.71
C LEU A 371 25.46 -16.85 -15.18
N ARG A 372 24.42 -16.60 -15.95
CA ARG A 372 24.48 -16.17 -17.36
C ARG A 372 23.64 -14.92 -17.53
N VAL A 373 24.17 -13.88 -18.15
CA VAL A 373 23.43 -12.61 -18.31
C VAL A 373 23.61 -12.09 -19.72
N PHE A 374 22.51 -11.71 -20.38
CA PHE A 374 22.59 -11.04 -21.68
C PHE A 374 23.36 -9.74 -21.59
N LYS A 375 24.29 -9.53 -22.52
CA LYS A 375 25.06 -8.29 -22.62
C LYS A 375 24.16 -7.04 -22.66
N GLN A 376 23.00 -7.14 -23.30
CA GLN A 376 22.01 -6.05 -23.40
C GLN A 376 21.39 -5.68 -22.04
N ALA A 377 21.38 -6.60 -21.08
CA ALA A 377 20.92 -6.37 -19.71
C ALA A 377 22.05 -5.92 -18.77
N LEU A 378 23.30 -5.85 -19.26
CA LEU A 378 24.46 -5.46 -18.47
C LEU A 378 24.91 -4.02 -18.79
N SER A 379 24.92 -3.16 -17.77
CA SER A 379 25.49 -1.81 -17.80
C SER A 379 26.88 -1.70 -17.14
N VAL A 380 27.27 -2.66 -16.30
CA VAL A 380 28.62 -2.70 -15.68
C VAL A 380 29.63 -3.36 -16.61
N THR A 381 30.87 -2.89 -16.57
CA THR A 381 31.98 -3.51 -17.30
C THR A 381 32.61 -4.60 -16.44
N LEU A 382 32.77 -5.81 -16.99
CA LEU A 382 33.35 -6.95 -16.29
C LEU A 382 34.68 -7.35 -16.92
N PRO A 383 35.70 -7.71 -16.12
CA PRO A 383 36.97 -8.21 -16.63
C PRO A 383 36.82 -9.56 -17.32
N GLN A 384 37.42 -9.67 -18.50
CA GLN A 384 37.49 -10.90 -19.29
C GLN A 384 38.29 -11.99 -18.56
N VAL A 385 37.75 -13.21 -18.47
CA VAL A 385 38.50 -14.39 -18.02
C VAL A 385 39.35 -14.93 -19.17
N THR A 386 40.57 -15.36 -18.87
CA THR A 386 41.52 -15.90 -19.86
C THR A 386 42.03 -17.28 -19.47
N VAL A 387 42.25 -18.14 -20.46
CA VAL A 387 43.01 -19.39 -20.31
C VAL A 387 44.32 -19.23 -21.08
N GLY A 388 45.44 -19.13 -20.34
CA GLY A 388 46.69 -18.66 -20.91
C GLY A 388 46.54 -17.21 -21.43
N SER A 389 46.92 -16.97 -22.68
CA SER A 389 46.78 -15.66 -23.33
C SER A 389 45.48 -15.49 -24.15
N ARG A 390 44.53 -16.43 -24.04
CA ARG A 390 43.31 -16.48 -24.86
C ARG A 390 42.10 -16.07 -24.02
N SER A 391 41.22 -15.25 -24.59
CA SER A 391 39.94 -14.91 -23.93
C SER A 391 39.06 -16.14 -23.87
N LEU A 392 38.46 -16.42 -22.73
CA LEU A 392 37.56 -17.55 -22.55
C LEU A 392 36.15 -17.21 -23.02
N ALA A 393 35.53 -18.12 -23.78
CA ALA A 393 34.12 -18.09 -24.15
C ALA A 393 33.46 -19.41 -23.78
N GLU A 394 32.15 -19.36 -23.58
CA GLU A 394 31.29 -20.50 -23.29
C GLU A 394 30.17 -20.62 -24.33
N CYS A 395 29.81 -21.87 -24.62
CA CYS A 395 28.68 -22.31 -25.41
C CYS A 395 27.86 -23.28 -24.55
N ILE A 396 26.65 -22.90 -24.16
CA ILE A 396 25.72 -23.82 -23.48
C ILE A 396 24.51 -24.06 -24.40
N GLN A 397 24.03 -25.30 -24.46
CA GLN A 397 22.89 -25.71 -25.28
C GLN A 397 21.74 -26.12 -24.36
N TYR A 398 20.51 -25.79 -24.73
CA TYR A 398 19.32 -26.13 -23.97
C TYR A 398 18.46 -27.17 -24.69
N ALA A 399 17.56 -27.78 -23.93
CA ALA A 399 16.76 -28.91 -24.38
C ALA A 399 15.77 -28.57 -25.50
N ASP A 400 15.39 -27.30 -25.63
CA ASP A 400 14.55 -26.77 -26.72
C ASP A 400 15.33 -26.52 -28.03
N GLY A 401 16.64 -26.79 -28.04
CA GLY A 401 17.53 -26.59 -29.18
C GLY A 401 18.12 -25.17 -29.30
N SER A 402 17.74 -24.26 -28.40
CA SER A 402 18.40 -22.97 -28.26
C SER A 402 19.80 -23.11 -27.65
N SER A 403 20.59 -22.05 -27.69
CA SER A 403 21.90 -22.02 -27.04
C SER A 403 22.27 -20.61 -26.58
N ASN A 404 23.24 -20.50 -25.68
CA ASN A 404 23.85 -19.21 -25.34
C ASN A 404 25.35 -19.25 -25.65
N TRP A 405 25.82 -18.18 -26.27
CA TRP A 405 27.22 -18.00 -26.65
C TRP A 405 27.73 -16.66 -26.13
N GLY A 406 28.97 -16.61 -25.65
CA GLY A 406 29.63 -15.36 -25.32
C GLY A 406 30.86 -15.52 -24.42
N PRO A 407 31.51 -14.41 -24.04
CA PRO A 407 32.68 -14.45 -23.18
C PRO A 407 32.34 -14.87 -21.75
N VAL A 408 33.30 -15.53 -21.10
CA VAL A 408 33.31 -15.70 -19.65
C VAL A 408 34.01 -14.50 -19.02
N GLN A 409 33.35 -13.84 -18.08
CA GLN A 409 33.85 -12.65 -17.39
C GLN A 409 33.72 -12.82 -15.88
N THR A 410 34.58 -12.19 -15.09
CA THR A 410 34.48 -12.25 -13.63
C THR A 410 33.57 -11.13 -13.12
N ALA A 411 32.56 -11.48 -12.33
CA ALA A 411 31.69 -10.55 -11.65
C ALA A 411 31.80 -10.69 -10.13
N SER A 412 31.57 -9.58 -9.41
CA SER A 412 31.18 -9.66 -8.01
C SER A 412 29.66 -9.77 -7.94
N VAL A 413 29.15 -10.90 -7.46
CA VAL A 413 27.71 -11.22 -7.42
C VAL A 413 27.22 -11.24 -5.99
N THR A 414 26.10 -10.55 -5.75
CA THR A 414 25.39 -10.54 -4.48
C THR A 414 24.01 -11.17 -4.67
N LEU A 415 23.71 -12.18 -3.84
CA LEU A 415 22.42 -12.87 -3.82
C LEU A 415 21.75 -12.66 -2.45
N GLY A 416 20.56 -12.08 -2.47
CA GLY A 416 19.85 -11.72 -1.25
C GLY A 416 20.64 -10.69 -0.47
N GLY A 417 20.76 -10.90 0.83
CA GLY A 417 21.60 -10.11 1.70
C GLY A 417 23.04 -10.62 1.82
N GLU A 418 23.41 -11.77 1.26
CA GLU A 418 24.72 -12.40 1.48
C GLU A 418 25.91 -11.56 1.00
N PRO A 419 27.13 -11.79 1.52
CA PRO A 419 28.32 -11.13 1.01
C PRO A 419 28.54 -11.38 -0.48
N ALA A 420 29.05 -10.37 -1.18
CA ALA A 420 29.39 -10.50 -2.59
C ALA A 420 30.50 -11.55 -2.80
N VAL A 421 30.33 -12.42 -3.79
CA VAL A 421 31.32 -13.43 -4.21
C VAL A 421 31.87 -13.09 -5.59
N GLN A 422 33.16 -13.32 -5.81
CA GLN A 422 33.75 -13.21 -7.14
C GLN A 422 33.54 -14.51 -7.90
N VAL A 423 32.83 -14.46 -9.02
CA VAL A 423 32.41 -15.64 -9.77
C VAL A 423 32.62 -15.42 -11.27
N PRO A 424 33.17 -16.40 -12.01
CA PRO A 424 33.11 -16.40 -13.47
C PRO A 424 31.66 -16.61 -13.93
N ILE A 425 31.17 -15.71 -14.78
CA ILE A 425 29.81 -15.71 -15.35
C ILE A 425 29.91 -15.71 -16.86
N GLN A 426 28.91 -16.28 -17.54
CA GLN A 426 28.77 -16.07 -18.97
C GLN A 426 28.08 -14.73 -19.23
N VAL A 427 28.71 -13.88 -20.04
CA VAL A 427 28.01 -12.75 -20.65
C VAL A 427 27.55 -13.20 -22.03
N ILE A 428 26.23 -13.31 -22.21
CA ILE A 428 25.65 -13.81 -23.46
C ILE A 428 25.78 -12.69 -24.52
N ASP A 429 26.62 -12.95 -25.52
CA ASP A 429 26.94 -12.08 -26.63
C ASP A 429 27.23 -12.95 -27.86
N SER A 430 26.19 -13.18 -28.67
CA SER A 430 26.27 -13.98 -29.90
C SER A 430 27.27 -13.43 -30.94
N THR A 431 27.73 -12.19 -30.78
CA THR A 431 28.70 -11.53 -31.67
C THR A 431 30.16 -11.70 -31.21
N PHE A 432 30.40 -12.33 -30.06
CA PHE A 432 31.74 -12.50 -29.52
C PHE A 432 32.57 -13.55 -30.28
N GLY A 433 33.52 -13.09 -31.10
CA GLY A 433 34.38 -13.98 -31.88
C GLY A 433 33.62 -14.90 -32.83
N THR A 434 34.25 -16.00 -33.25
CA THR A 434 33.65 -17.00 -34.13
C THR A 434 32.82 -17.97 -33.31
N ARG A 435 31.49 -17.97 -33.52
CA ARG A 435 30.58 -18.95 -32.91
C ARG A 435 30.94 -20.39 -33.31
N SER A 436 30.94 -21.27 -32.31
CA SER A 436 31.10 -22.71 -32.54
C SER A 436 29.94 -23.29 -33.35
N ARG A 437 30.16 -24.46 -33.98
CA ARG A 437 29.08 -25.25 -34.59
C ARG A 437 28.02 -25.68 -33.57
N ALA A 438 28.41 -25.89 -32.32
CA ALA A 438 27.48 -26.28 -31.25
C ALA A 438 26.51 -25.14 -30.86
N CYS A 439 26.91 -23.88 -31.01
CA CYS A 439 26.11 -22.70 -30.64
C CYS A 439 25.69 -21.86 -31.84
N GLN A 440 25.25 -22.51 -32.94
CA GLN A 440 24.74 -21.77 -34.10
C GLN A 440 23.35 -21.17 -33.83
N SER A 441 22.55 -21.82 -32.99
CA SER A 441 21.24 -21.36 -32.52
C SER A 441 21.33 -20.42 -31.32
N ALA A 442 22.43 -19.66 -31.20
CA ALA A 442 22.63 -18.81 -30.03
C ALA A 442 21.63 -17.64 -30.00
N ASP A 443 20.95 -17.47 -28.87
CA ASP A 443 20.04 -16.34 -28.64
C ASP A 443 20.77 -15.00 -28.85
N LEU A 444 20.10 -14.06 -29.51
CA LEU A 444 20.70 -12.78 -29.86
C LEU A 444 20.49 -11.73 -28.77
N GLY A 445 19.48 -11.90 -27.92
CA GLY A 445 19.20 -11.01 -26.80
C GLY A 445 18.03 -11.48 -25.92
N PRO A 446 17.67 -10.67 -24.90
CA PRO A 446 16.64 -11.04 -23.92
C PRO A 446 15.27 -11.39 -24.50
N SER A 447 14.90 -10.85 -25.67
CA SER A 447 13.65 -11.17 -26.35
C SER A 447 13.59 -12.61 -26.86
N ASP A 448 14.74 -13.17 -27.25
CA ASP A 448 14.83 -14.51 -27.83
C ASP A 448 14.75 -15.56 -26.73
N GLY A 449 15.52 -15.38 -25.65
CA GLY A 449 15.45 -16.25 -24.46
C GLY A 449 14.22 -15.99 -23.59
N GLY A 450 13.57 -14.83 -23.73
CA GLY A 450 12.42 -14.44 -22.92
C GLY A 450 12.77 -14.06 -21.48
N PHE A 451 14.05 -13.81 -21.16
CA PHE A 451 14.58 -13.38 -19.86
C PHE A 451 15.86 -12.53 -20.04
N ASN A 452 16.29 -11.80 -19.01
CA ASN A 452 17.54 -11.04 -19.01
C ASN A 452 18.78 -11.88 -18.69
N GLY A 453 18.59 -13.09 -18.16
CA GLY A 453 19.65 -14.02 -17.83
C GLY A 453 19.13 -15.23 -17.07
N ILE A 454 20.04 -16.10 -16.64
CA ILE A 454 19.76 -17.35 -15.93
C ILE A 454 20.64 -17.39 -14.69
N LEU A 455 20.03 -17.65 -13.53
CA LEU A 455 20.73 -17.99 -12.30
C LEU A 455 20.63 -19.50 -12.08
N GLY A 456 21.65 -20.22 -12.56
CA GLY A 456 21.82 -21.65 -12.34
C GLY A 456 22.27 -21.96 -10.92
N VAL A 457 21.39 -22.55 -10.12
CA VAL A 457 21.64 -22.97 -8.72
C VAL A 457 21.46 -24.47 -8.52
N GLY A 458 21.74 -25.24 -9.57
CA GLY A 458 21.68 -26.69 -9.56
C GLY A 458 22.71 -27.37 -8.67
N LEU A 459 22.78 -28.70 -8.81
CA LEU A 459 23.49 -29.61 -7.92
C LEU A 459 25.02 -29.46 -7.94
N PHE A 460 25.58 -28.80 -8.95
CA PHE A 460 27.03 -28.75 -9.17
C PHE A 460 27.61 -27.39 -8.83
N ALA A 461 28.87 -27.39 -8.39
CA ALA A 461 29.58 -26.15 -8.08
C ALA A 461 30.13 -25.49 -9.36
N GLN A 462 30.45 -26.29 -10.39
CA GLN A 462 30.92 -25.83 -11.69
C GLN A 462 30.07 -26.44 -12.81
N ASP A 463 29.91 -25.70 -13.91
CA ASP A 463 29.05 -26.10 -15.04
C ASP A 463 29.43 -27.44 -15.68
N CYS A 464 30.72 -27.77 -15.73
CA CYS A 464 31.23 -28.98 -16.40
C CYS A 464 32.23 -29.78 -15.56
N GLY A 465 32.63 -29.23 -14.42
CA GLY A 465 33.54 -29.85 -13.47
C GLY A 465 34.80 -30.45 -14.12
N SER A 466 35.12 -31.68 -13.72
CA SER A 466 36.34 -32.37 -14.14
C SER A 466 36.39 -32.68 -15.65
N ALA A 467 35.24 -32.80 -16.32
CA ALA A 467 35.19 -33.10 -17.76
C ALA A 467 35.84 -31.98 -18.59
N CYS A 468 35.51 -30.72 -18.30
CA CYS A 468 36.10 -29.57 -18.99
C CYS A 468 37.52 -29.23 -18.52
N ALA A 469 37.94 -29.71 -17.35
CA ALA A 469 39.33 -29.63 -16.95
C ALA A 469 40.20 -30.62 -17.75
N GLY A 470 39.66 -31.79 -18.11
CA GLY A 470 40.38 -32.88 -18.76
C GLY A 470 40.28 -32.93 -20.29
N SER A 471 39.27 -32.32 -20.90
CA SER A 471 39.01 -32.42 -22.35
C SER A 471 38.62 -31.09 -22.98
N SER A 472 39.22 -30.77 -24.14
CA SER A 472 38.90 -29.59 -24.95
C SER A 472 37.77 -29.83 -25.96
N ASN A 473 37.30 -31.08 -26.08
CA ASN A 473 36.33 -31.50 -27.10
C ASN A 473 34.92 -31.71 -26.53
N ILE A 474 34.65 -31.18 -25.33
CA ILE A 474 33.32 -31.22 -24.70
C ILE A 474 32.32 -30.33 -25.43
N GLY A 475 32.79 -29.31 -26.15
CA GLY A 475 31.93 -28.39 -26.91
C GLY A 475 31.38 -27.23 -26.08
N LEU A 476 31.75 -27.14 -24.79
CA LEU A 476 31.28 -26.11 -23.87
C LEU A 476 32.19 -24.86 -23.83
N TYR A 477 33.49 -25.04 -23.62
CA TYR A 477 34.44 -23.92 -23.50
C TYR A 477 35.36 -23.74 -24.70
N TYR A 478 35.64 -22.47 -25.02
CA TYR A 478 36.47 -22.09 -26.15
C TYR A 478 37.48 -21.01 -25.76
N GLY A 479 38.74 -21.20 -26.14
CA GLY A 479 39.75 -20.15 -26.05
C GLY A 479 39.75 -19.33 -27.34
N CYS A 480 39.69 -18.01 -27.25
CA CYS A 480 39.66 -17.11 -28.39
C CYS A 480 40.96 -16.31 -28.51
N SER A 481 41.57 -16.34 -29.69
CA SER A 481 42.74 -15.53 -30.06
C SER A 481 42.30 -14.53 -31.13
N GLY A 482 42.12 -13.26 -30.74
CA GLY A 482 41.39 -12.31 -31.58
C GLY A 482 39.94 -12.76 -31.72
N SER A 483 39.44 -12.88 -32.96
CA SER A 483 38.08 -13.37 -33.21
C SER A 483 37.98 -14.89 -33.30
N THR A 484 39.08 -15.64 -33.47
CA THR A 484 39.00 -17.09 -33.70
C THR A 484 38.94 -17.86 -32.38
N CYS A 485 37.87 -18.62 -32.19
CA CYS A 485 37.61 -19.42 -30.99
C CYS A 485 37.71 -20.93 -31.30
N THR A 486 38.44 -21.68 -30.48
CA THR A 486 38.55 -23.15 -30.58
C THR A 486 38.34 -23.79 -29.22
N GLY A 487 37.83 -25.02 -29.19
CA GLY A 487 37.63 -25.78 -27.95
C GLY A 487 38.90 -25.78 -27.08
N THR A 488 38.73 -25.63 -25.77
CA THR A 488 39.84 -25.57 -24.80
C THR A 488 39.46 -26.28 -23.50
N THR A 489 40.47 -26.78 -22.79
CA THR A 489 40.31 -27.16 -21.38
C THR A 489 40.25 -25.93 -20.50
N VAL A 490 39.53 -26.03 -19.37
CA VAL A 490 39.32 -24.93 -18.42
C VAL A 490 39.45 -25.46 -16.99
N PRO A 491 40.40 -24.92 -16.18
CA PRO A 491 40.49 -25.24 -14.75
C PRO A 491 39.18 -24.94 -14.00
N LEU A 492 38.86 -25.74 -12.98
CA LEU A 492 37.61 -25.63 -12.21
C LEU A 492 37.31 -24.21 -11.72
N SER A 493 38.33 -23.49 -11.23
CA SER A 493 38.20 -22.13 -10.69
C SER A 493 37.92 -21.05 -11.74
N THR A 494 37.97 -21.40 -13.03
CA THR A 494 37.76 -20.49 -14.16
C THR A 494 36.54 -20.84 -15.01
N GLN A 495 35.89 -21.97 -14.72
CA GLN A 495 34.60 -22.33 -15.32
C GLN A 495 33.51 -21.40 -14.78
N VAL A 496 32.38 -21.31 -15.47
CA VAL A 496 31.17 -20.69 -14.92
C VAL A 496 30.73 -21.51 -13.70
N GLN A 497 30.41 -20.84 -12.60
CA GLN A 497 30.17 -21.49 -11.30
C GLN A 497 28.83 -21.06 -10.70
N ASN A 498 28.18 -21.98 -9.99
CA ASN A 498 27.05 -21.67 -9.11
C ASN A 498 27.51 -20.64 -8.06
N PRO A 499 26.98 -19.39 -8.05
CA PRO A 499 27.46 -18.37 -7.12
C PRO A 499 27.24 -18.77 -5.65
N VAL A 500 26.25 -19.61 -5.35
CA VAL A 500 25.96 -20.09 -3.99
C VAL A 500 27.11 -20.95 -3.45
N ALA A 501 27.72 -21.78 -4.29
CA ALA A 501 28.84 -22.64 -3.90
C ALA A 501 30.08 -21.85 -3.45
N LEU A 502 30.18 -20.56 -3.79
CA LEU A 502 31.30 -19.69 -3.46
C LEU A 502 31.07 -18.84 -2.21
N LEU A 503 29.88 -18.90 -1.61
CA LEU A 503 29.58 -18.12 -0.42
C LEU A 503 30.45 -18.57 0.78
N PRO A 504 30.81 -17.64 1.69
CA PRO A 504 31.56 -17.99 2.89
C PRO A 504 30.73 -18.75 3.95
N GLN A 505 29.40 -18.64 3.88
CA GLN A 505 28.37 -19.33 4.66
C GLN A 505 27.24 -19.70 3.69
N ASP A 506 26.32 -20.59 4.07
CA ASP A 506 25.15 -20.90 3.24
C ASP A 506 25.50 -21.48 1.83
N ASN A 507 26.68 -22.08 1.70
CA ASN A 507 27.25 -22.56 0.44
C ASN A 507 27.03 -24.06 0.16
N ASN A 508 26.22 -24.72 0.99
CA ASN A 508 25.97 -26.16 0.93
C ASN A 508 24.70 -26.54 0.15
N GLY A 509 24.00 -25.56 -0.42
CA GLY A 509 22.80 -25.79 -1.21
C GLY A 509 21.83 -24.63 -1.17
N VAL A 510 20.62 -24.86 -1.69
CA VAL A 510 19.50 -23.91 -1.63
C VAL A 510 18.20 -24.62 -1.29
N LEU A 511 17.22 -23.86 -0.79
CA LEU A 511 15.83 -24.24 -0.62
C LEU A 511 14.96 -23.34 -1.50
N VAL A 512 14.21 -23.92 -2.44
CA VAL A 512 13.15 -23.27 -3.20
C VAL A 512 11.82 -23.51 -2.50
N GLN A 513 11.14 -22.44 -2.12
CA GLN A 513 9.85 -22.48 -1.44
C GLN A 513 8.82 -21.63 -2.20
N LEU A 514 7.85 -22.30 -2.82
CA LEU A 514 6.73 -21.69 -3.53
C LEU A 514 5.39 -22.12 -2.91
N PRO A 515 4.38 -21.24 -2.88
CA PRO A 515 3.05 -21.60 -2.40
C PRO A 515 2.37 -22.61 -3.33
N SER A 516 1.39 -23.34 -2.79
CA SER A 516 0.52 -24.18 -3.61
C SER A 516 -0.36 -23.33 -4.53
N VAL A 517 -0.60 -23.82 -5.74
CA VAL A 517 -1.52 -23.21 -6.72
C VAL A 517 -2.69 -24.18 -6.96
N SER A 518 -3.91 -23.65 -7.07
CA SER A 518 -5.09 -24.47 -7.40
C SER A 518 -5.10 -24.88 -8.86
N THR A 519 -5.91 -25.89 -9.21
CA THR A 519 -6.09 -26.37 -10.60
C THR A 519 -6.69 -25.34 -11.56
N SER A 520 -7.20 -24.21 -11.05
CA SER A 520 -7.61 -23.07 -11.88
C SER A 520 -6.44 -22.22 -12.35
N GLY A 521 -5.24 -22.44 -11.80
CA GLY A 521 -4.07 -21.59 -11.97
C GLY A 521 -4.14 -20.28 -11.18
N ALA A 522 -3.08 -19.48 -11.31
CA ALA A 522 -2.96 -18.14 -10.78
C ALA A 522 -2.29 -17.19 -11.80
N THR A 523 -2.54 -15.89 -11.70
CA THR A 523 -1.89 -14.90 -12.58
C THR A 523 -0.40 -14.77 -12.29
N SER A 524 -0.02 -14.83 -11.00
CA SER A 524 1.36 -14.86 -10.51
C SER A 524 1.39 -15.43 -9.09
N VAL A 525 2.56 -15.91 -8.65
CA VAL A 525 2.81 -16.23 -7.23
C VAL A 525 4.15 -15.69 -6.77
N SER A 526 4.33 -15.53 -5.46
CA SER A 526 5.59 -15.10 -4.84
C SER A 526 6.08 -16.15 -3.86
N GLY A 527 7.39 -16.34 -3.81
CA GLY A 527 8.05 -17.29 -2.93
C GLY A 527 9.49 -16.89 -2.64
N SER A 528 10.31 -17.86 -2.26
CA SER A 528 11.66 -17.60 -1.77
C SER A 528 12.66 -18.66 -2.22
N LEU A 529 13.83 -18.19 -2.63
CA LEU A 529 15.05 -18.99 -2.75
C LEU A 529 15.88 -18.68 -1.50
N ILE A 530 16.02 -19.66 -0.62
CA ILE A 530 16.73 -19.52 0.65
C ILE A 530 18.08 -20.23 0.50
N LEU A 531 19.17 -19.49 0.68
CA LEU A 531 20.54 -19.96 0.51
C LEU A 531 20.97 -20.76 1.72
N GLY A 532 21.68 -21.87 1.50
CA GLY A 532 22.10 -22.81 2.52
C GLY A 532 21.04 -23.85 2.88
N ILE A 533 21.50 -24.95 3.48
CA ILE A 533 20.68 -26.05 4.00
C ILE A 533 21.09 -26.32 5.45
N GLY A 534 20.17 -26.08 6.38
CA GLY A 534 20.41 -26.29 7.81
C GLY A 534 21.47 -25.38 8.43
N THR A 535 21.88 -24.34 7.72
CA THR A 535 22.84 -23.32 8.18
C THR A 535 22.15 -22.26 9.02
N ARG A 536 20.83 -22.11 8.89
CA ARG A 536 20.00 -21.13 9.59
C ARG A 536 18.64 -21.73 9.97
N ALA A 537 17.90 -21.01 10.81
CA ALA A 537 16.58 -21.47 11.28
C ALA A 537 15.52 -21.55 10.15
N ASN A 538 15.66 -20.74 9.09
CA ASN A 538 14.71 -20.65 7.98
C ASN A 538 14.96 -21.65 6.85
N ASN A 539 16.06 -22.40 6.87
CA ASN A 539 16.41 -23.42 5.86
C ASN A 539 16.73 -24.78 6.49
N SER A 540 16.24 -25.02 7.71
CA SER A 540 16.35 -26.30 8.41
C SER A 540 15.10 -27.14 8.20
N SER A 541 15.26 -28.44 7.90
CA SER A 541 14.16 -29.41 7.86
C SER A 541 14.64 -30.78 8.31
N THR A 542 13.78 -31.54 8.99
CA THR A 542 13.97 -32.97 9.32
C THR A 542 12.88 -33.85 8.71
N SER A 543 11.96 -33.27 7.94
CA SER A 543 10.73 -33.93 7.48
C SER A 543 10.68 -34.10 5.95
N VAL A 544 11.84 -34.18 5.31
CA VAL A 544 11.98 -34.36 3.85
C VAL A 544 12.71 -35.66 3.55
N THR A 545 12.50 -36.19 2.35
CA THR A 545 13.22 -37.36 1.86
C THR A 545 14.35 -36.92 0.95
N THR A 546 15.58 -37.37 1.23
CA THR A 546 16.76 -37.05 0.42
C THR A 546 16.98 -38.11 -0.67
N PHE A 547 16.96 -37.68 -1.93
CA PHE A 547 17.23 -38.47 -3.12
C PHE A 547 18.63 -38.15 -3.65
N PRO A 548 19.62 -39.05 -3.49
CA PRO A 548 20.93 -38.85 -4.09
C PRO A 548 20.81 -38.78 -5.61
N ALA A 549 21.55 -37.87 -6.21
CA ALA A 549 21.69 -37.74 -7.66
C ALA A 549 23.02 -38.35 -8.11
N ASP A 550 23.12 -38.75 -9.38
CA ASP A 550 24.35 -39.26 -9.96
C ASP A 550 25.29 -38.12 -10.42
N SER A 551 26.36 -38.47 -11.15
CA SER A 551 27.35 -37.51 -11.66
C SER A 551 26.81 -36.58 -12.76
N LEU A 552 25.62 -36.84 -13.29
CA LEU A 552 24.91 -35.98 -14.24
C LEU A 552 23.80 -35.17 -13.56
N GLY A 553 23.56 -35.40 -12.27
CA GLY A 553 22.51 -34.72 -11.50
C GLY A 553 21.16 -35.42 -11.63
N GLU A 554 21.15 -36.63 -12.19
CA GLU A 554 19.96 -37.40 -12.52
C GLU A 554 19.63 -38.41 -11.42
N PHE A 555 18.36 -38.77 -11.35
CA PHE A 555 17.83 -39.88 -10.58
C PHE A 555 16.83 -40.66 -11.46
N THR A 556 16.20 -41.70 -10.92
CA THR A 556 15.26 -42.52 -11.69
C THR A 556 13.81 -42.18 -11.38
N THR A 557 12.99 -41.92 -12.39
CA THR A 557 11.52 -41.91 -12.27
C THR A 557 10.92 -43.14 -12.96
N THR A 558 10.15 -43.94 -12.21
CA THR A 558 9.32 -45.00 -12.78
C THR A 558 7.91 -44.46 -13.05
N PHE A 559 7.51 -44.44 -14.32
CA PHE A 559 6.20 -43.94 -14.75
C PHE A 559 5.60 -44.87 -15.80
N ASN A 560 4.32 -45.21 -15.63
CA ASN A 560 3.57 -46.07 -16.56
C ASN A 560 4.30 -47.38 -16.93
N GLY A 561 4.92 -48.04 -15.93
CA GLY A 561 5.69 -49.27 -16.12
C GLY A 561 7.07 -49.11 -16.77
N SER A 562 7.44 -47.89 -17.18
CA SER A 562 8.76 -47.56 -17.74
C SER A 562 9.68 -46.99 -16.66
N THR A 563 10.96 -47.36 -16.69
CA THR A 563 12.00 -46.79 -15.83
C THR A 563 12.79 -45.76 -16.63
N LEU A 564 12.71 -44.49 -16.22
CA LEU A 564 13.36 -43.36 -16.85
C LEU A 564 14.55 -42.96 -15.97
N SER A 565 15.77 -43.31 -16.41
CA SER A 565 17.00 -43.13 -15.63
C SER A 565 17.60 -41.73 -15.69
N ASN A 566 17.17 -40.94 -16.67
CA ASN A 566 17.57 -39.55 -16.93
C ASN A 566 16.50 -38.59 -16.42
N SER A 567 16.08 -38.76 -15.16
CA SER A 567 15.07 -37.90 -14.54
C SER A 567 15.71 -36.87 -13.63
N PHE A 568 15.15 -35.67 -13.61
CA PHE A 568 15.68 -34.54 -12.85
C PHE A 568 14.56 -33.58 -12.46
N ILE A 569 14.89 -32.60 -11.62
CA ILE A 569 13.96 -31.56 -11.16
C ILE A 569 14.51 -30.21 -11.63
N ASP A 570 13.70 -29.44 -12.35
CA ASP A 570 14.18 -28.21 -12.98
C ASP A 570 13.18 -27.06 -12.84
N SER A 571 13.51 -26.03 -12.06
CA SER A 571 12.68 -24.83 -11.99
C SER A 571 12.68 -24.01 -13.28
N GLY A 572 13.71 -24.16 -14.14
CA GLY A 572 13.82 -23.50 -15.44
C GLY A 572 12.80 -24.03 -16.46
N SER A 573 12.44 -25.31 -16.36
CA SER A 573 11.37 -25.93 -17.14
C SER A 573 9.99 -25.47 -16.67
N ASN A 574 9.19 -24.92 -17.58
CA ASN A 574 7.87 -24.37 -17.26
C ASN A 574 6.75 -25.41 -17.05
N ALA A 575 7.01 -26.69 -17.26
CA ALA A 575 6.01 -27.74 -17.16
C ALA A 575 6.61 -29.08 -16.76
N LEU A 576 5.76 -30.06 -16.47
CA LEU A 576 6.20 -31.44 -16.36
C LEU A 576 6.43 -32.00 -17.77
N PHE A 577 7.66 -32.37 -18.12
CA PHE A 577 7.97 -32.99 -19.41
C PHE A 577 8.29 -34.47 -19.24
N PHE A 578 7.53 -35.31 -19.93
CA PHE A 578 7.69 -36.76 -19.91
C PHE A 578 6.92 -37.33 -21.10
N ASP A 579 7.26 -38.52 -21.59
CA ASP A 579 6.52 -39.14 -22.70
C ASP A 579 5.34 -39.98 -22.19
N TYR A 580 4.14 -39.70 -22.71
CA TYR A 580 2.93 -40.44 -22.40
C TYR A 580 2.01 -40.62 -23.62
N PRO A 581 2.09 -41.77 -24.31
CA PRO A 581 1.38 -41.99 -25.57
C PRO A 581 -0.15 -41.90 -25.50
N SER A 582 -0.75 -41.93 -24.31
CA SER A 582 -2.19 -41.81 -24.12
C SER A 582 -2.70 -40.37 -24.16
N PHE A 583 -1.81 -39.37 -24.14
CA PHE A 583 -2.20 -37.97 -24.34
C PHE A 583 -1.97 -37.52 -25.77
N THR A 584 -2.92 -36.74 -26.28
CA THR A 584 -2.72 -35.93 -27.47
C THR A 584 -1.94 -34.68 -27.11
N THR A 585 -1.21 -34.14 -28.09
CA THR A 585 -0.56 -32.84 -27.98
C THR A 585 -1.32 -31.78 -28.77
N ASP A 586 -1.08 -30.51 -28.46
CA ASP A 586 -1.52 -29.38 -29.27
C ASP A 586 -0.85 -29.34 -30.66
N SER A 587 -1.13 -28.30 -31.45
CA SER A 587 -0.58 -28.15 -32.80
C SER A 587 0.93 -27.94 -32.85
N THR A 588 1.55 -27.52 -31.74
CA THR A 588 3.01 -27.39 -31.65
C THR A 588 3.69 -28.74 -31.39
N GLY A 589 2.94 -29.75 -30.95
CA GLY A 589 3.47 -31.04 -30.56
C GLY A 589 4.09 -31.05 -29.15
N THR A 590 4.07 -29.92 -28.44
CA THR A 590 4.72 -29.77 -27.14
C THR A 590 3.75 -30.03 -25.99
N TRP A 591 2.54 -29.46 -26.05
CA TRP A 591 1.68 -29.35 -24.88
C TRP A 591 0.62 -30.44 -24.80
N TYR A 592 0.46 -31.07 -23.64
CA TYR A 592 -0.58 -32.08 -23.47
C TYR A 592 -1.99 -31.49 -23.46
N THR A 593 -2.90 -32.17 -24.19
CA THR A 593 -4.29 -31.75 -24.38
C THR A 593 -5.28 -32.89 -24.08
N PRO A 594 -5.21 -33.55 -22.90
CA PRO A 594 -6.20 -34.57 -22.55
C PRO A 594 -7.63 -34.00 -22.56
N SER A 595 -8.63 -34.85 -22.77
CA SER A 595 -10.05 -34.45 -22.80
C SER A 595 -10.58 -33.99 -21.44
N SER A 596 -9.94 -34.42 -20.34
CA SER A 596 -10.18 -33.96 -18.98
C SER A 596 -8.89 -33.97 -18.17
N ALA A 597 -8.84 -33.18 -17.08
CA ALA A 597 -7.73 -33.20 -16.15
C ALA A 597 -7.53 -34.63 -15.61
N THR A 598 -6.35 -35.18 -15.86
CA THR A 598 -6.05 -36.60 -15.63
C THR A 598 -5.08 -36.75 -14.46
N PRO A 599 -5.49 -37.37 -13.35
CA PRO A 599 -4.59 -37.69 -12.25
C PRO A 599 -3.64 -38.82 -12.67
N LEU A 600 -2.37 -38.67 -12.34
CA LEU A 600 -1.27 -39.58 -12.65
C LEU A 600 -0.42 -39.80 -11.40
N SER A 601 0.39 -40.85 -11.43
CA SER A 601 1.36 -41.13 -10.37
C SER A 601 2.66 -41.68 -10.95
N ALA A 602 3.78 -41.32 -10.36
CA ALA A 602 5.11 -41.80 -10.69
C ALA A 602 5.90 -42.09 -9.42
N VAL A 603 6.95 -42.91 -9.49
CA VAL A 603 7.82 -43.22 -8.36
C VAL A 603 9.22 -42.67 -8.63
N ASN A 604 9.64 -41.69 -7.84
CA ASN A 604 11.03 -41.22 -7.86
C ASN A 604 11.87 -42.14 -6.98
N THR A 605 13.03 -42.56 -7.49
CA THR A 605 14.01 -43.39 -6.81
C THR A 605 15.37 -42.74 -6.95
N GLY A 606 16.09 -42.58 -5.83
CA GLY A 606 17.45 -42.01 -5.84
C GLY A 606 18.38 -42.79 -6.77
N ALA A 607 19.41 -42.13 -7.29
CA ALA A 607 20.32 -42.67 -8.31
C ALA A 607 20.94 -44.05 -7.95
N PHE A 608 21.07 -44.35 -6.66
CA PHE A 608 21.62 -45.61 -6.15
C PHE A 608 20.54 -46.61 -5.69
N GLY A 609 19.32 -46.48 -6.22
CA GLY A 609 18.20 -47.40 -5.98
C GLY A 609 17.40 -47.15 -4.71
N SER A 610 17.74 -46.15 -3.91
CA SER A 610 16.99 -45.73 -2.71
C SER A 610 17.28 -44.29 -2.33
N PRO A 611 16.39 -43.61 -1.58
CA PRO A 611 15.02 -44.02 -1.24
C PRO A 611 14.09 -43.96 -2.46
N SER A 612 12.89 -44.52 -2.34
CA SER A 612 11.82 -44.42 -3.35
C SER A 612 10.57 -43.78 -2.75
N LEU A 613 9.91 -42.91 -3.52
CA LEU A 613 8.69 -42.22 -3.11
C LEU A 613 7.70 -42.12 -4.26
N SER A 614 6.44 -42.50 -3.99
CA SER A 614 5.34 -42.32 -4.92
C SER A 614 4.85 -40.88 -4.88
N LEU A 615 4.74 -40.25 -6.05
CA LEU A 615 4.30 -38.89 -6.26
C LEU A 615 3.03 -38.89 -7.10
N ASN A 616 2.03 -38.15 -6.65
CA ASN A 616 0.82 -37.90 -7.40
C ASN A 616 0.90 -36.52 -8.05
N PHE A 617 0.44 -36.44 -9.30
CA PHE A 617 0.35 -35.19 -10.05
C PHE A 617 -0.85 -35.26 -11.00
N THR A 618 -1.22 -34.12 -11.58
CA THR A 618 -2.33 -34.04 -12.53
C THR A 618 -1.81 -33.35 -13.79
N VAL A 619 -2.29 -33.78 -14.95
CA VAL A 619 -2.10 -33.05 -16.21
C VAL A 619 -3.45 -32.61 -16.74
N ALA A 620 -3.61 -31.31 -16.91
CA ALA A 620 -4.79 -30.68 -17.49
C ALA A 620 -4.59 -30.34 -18.97
N ASN A 621 -5.68 -29.95 -19.63
CA ASN A 621 -5.64 -29.55 -21.03
C ASN A 621 -4.95 -28.18 -21.17
N ALA A 622 -3.74 -28.15 -21.74
CA ALA A 622 -2.96 -26.92 -21.86
C ALA A 622 -3.68 -25.82 -22.64
N THR A 623 -4.41 -26.16 -23.71
CA THR A 623 -5.22 -25.18 -24.45
C THR A 623 -6.24 -24.52 -23.52
N SER A 624 -6.97 -25.30 -22.72
CA SER A 624 -7.91 -24.75 -21.75
C SER A 624 -7.22 -23.87 -20.69
N LEU A 625 -6.07 -24.30 -20.18
CA LEU A 625 -5.28 -23.54 -19.21
C LEU A 625 -4.88 -22.16 -19.77
N PHE A 626 -4.35 -22.12 -20.99
CA PHE A 626 -3.89 -20.87 -21.62
C PHE A 626 -5.03 -19.90 -21.95
N HIS A 627 -6.28 -20.37 -22.05
CA HIS A 627 -7.46 -19.50 -22.22
C HIS A 627 -7.99 -18.88 -20.92
N THR A 628 -7.47 -19.28 -19.75
CA THR A 628 -7.93 -18.75 -18.46
C THR A 628 -7.46 -17.32 -18.17
N GLY A 629 -6.39 -16.86 -18.85
CA GLY A 629 -5.69 -15.61 -18.53
C GLY A 629 -4.75 -15.70 -17.33
N ASN A 630 -4.59 -16.88 -16.72
CA ASN A 630 -3.56 -17.17 -15.71
C ASN A 630 -2.23 -17.55 -16.38
N ASN A 631 -1.14 -17.52 -15.59
CA ASN A 631 0.21 -17.86 -16.08
C ASN A 631 0.91 -18.91 -15.22
N VAL A 632 0.41 -19.19 -14.02
CA VAL A 632 1.00 -20.18 -13.11
C VAL A 632 0.05 -21.37 -12.99
N PHE A 633 0.54 -22.55 -13.36
CA PHE A 633 -0.23 -23.78 -13.46
C PHE A 633 0.51 -24.94 -12.82
N ASN A 634 -0.13 -25.63 -11.86
CA ASN A 634 0.43 -26.80 -11.20
C ASN A 634 0.21 -28.11 -11.95
N ASP A 635 -0.56 -28.07 -13.04
CA ASP A 635 -1.01 -29.21 -13.83
C ASP A 635 -0.73 -29.04 -15.33
N LEU A 636 0.20 -28.14 -15.69
CA LEU A 636 0.71 -28.02 -17.05
C LEU A 636 1.74 -29.13 -17.31
N GLY A 637 1.54 -29.89 -18.38
CA GLY A 637 2.45 -30.94 -18.83
C GLY A 637 2.68 -30.88 -20.34
N GLY A 638 3.82 -31.42 -20.77
CA GLY A 638 4.20 -31.53 -22.17
C GLY A 638 4.96 -32.81 -22.49
N SER A 639 5.09 -33.11 -23.77
CA SER A 639 5.88 -34.22 -24.28
C SER A 639 7.36 -33.82 -24.44
N GLY A 640 8.29 -34.75 -24.26
CA GLY A 640 9.68 -34.57 -24.68
C GLY A 640 10.76 -35.09 -23.72
N LEU A 641 12.00 -35.03 -24.22
CA LEU A 641 13.32 -35.26 -23.57
C LEU A 641 13.80 -36.70 -23.36
N GLY A 642 12.94 -37.72 -23.55
CA GLY A 642 13.33 -39.12 -23.37
C GLY A 642 13.62 -39.51 -21.90
N GLY A 643 13.23 -38.66 -20.95
CA GLY A 643 13.36 -38.84 -19.49
C GLY A 643 12.11 -38.32 -18.76
N PHE A 644 12.25 -37.97 -17.49
CA PHE A 644 11.18 -37.28 -16.74
C PHE A 644 11.74 -36.00 -16.11
N ASP A 645 11.31 -34.87 -16.64
CA ASP A 645 11.62 -33.55 -16.12
C ASP A 645 10.48 -33.06 -15.22
N TRP A 646 10.77 -33.02 -13.92
CA TRP A 646 9.91 -32.43 -12.92
C TRP A 646 10.11 -30.91 -12.91
N GLY A 647 9.48 -30.23 -13.88
CA GLY A 647 9.60 -28.78 -14.03
C GLY A 647 8.99 -27.96 -12.88
N LEU A 648 8.85 -26.65 -13.07
CA LEU A 648 8.30 -25.71 -12.07
C LEU A 648 7.00 -26.18 -11.37
N PRO A 649 6.03 -26.85 -12.04
CA PRO A 649 4.85 -27.40 -11.35
C PRO A 649 5.18 -28.28 -10.13
N PHE A 650 6.33 -28.97 -10.14
CA PHE A 650 6.80 -29.78 -9.02
C PHE A 650 7.06 -28.94 -7.76
N PHE A 651 7.54 -27.71 -7.91
CA PHE A 651 7.88 -26.81 -6.81
C PHE A 651 6.65 -26.14 -6.17
N LEU A 652 5.53 -26.03 -6.87
CA LEU A 652 4.34 -25.35 -6.39
C LEU A 652 3.72 -26.09 -5.20
N GLY A 653 3.87 -25.53 -3.99
CA GLY A 653 3.41 -26.13 -2.74
C GLY A 653 4.40 -27.12 -2.12
N ARG A 654 5.64 -27.19 -2.62
CA ARG A 654 6.71 -28.04 -2.06
C ARG A 654 7.90 -27.20 -1.63
N ASN A 655 8.56 -27.67 -0.58
CA ASN A 655 9.89 -27.18 -0.18
C ASN A 655 10.91 -28.10 -0.86
N VAL A 656 11.62 -27.58 -1.85
CA VAL A 656 12.59 -28.37 -2.63
C VAL A 656 13.99 -27.89 -2.31
N PHE A 657 14.79 -28.78 -1.75
CA PHE A 657 16.19 -28.56 -1.40
C PHE A 657 17.10 -29.11 -2.51
N VAL A 658 18.13 -28.34 -2.85
CA VAL A 658 19.15 -28.67 -3.84
C VAL A 658 20.50 -28.70 -3.12
N GLY A 659 21.02 -29.89 -2.84
CA GLY A 659 22.28 -30.09 -2.13
C GLY A 659 23.45 -30.08 -3.11
N ILE A 660 24.38 -29.15 -2.93
CA ILE A 660 25.53 -28.97 -3.85
C ILE A 660 26.55 -30.08 -3.62
N GLU A 661 27.09 -30.62 -4.72
CA GLU A 661 28.10 -31.68 -4.73
C GLU A 661 29.26 -31.44 -3.76
N GLY A 662 29.68 -32.49 -3.06
CA GLY A 662 30.84 -32.45 -2.16
C GLY A 662 30.66 -31.60 -0.90
N THR A 663 29.52 -30.93 -0.72
CA THR A 663 29.19 -30.17 0.49
C THR A 663 28.29 -30.99 1.42
N THR A 664 28.46 -30.81 2.73
CA THR A 664 27.65 -31.52 3.75
C THR A 664 26.62 -30.58 4.37
N SER A 665 25.42 -31.11 4.58
CA SER A 665 24.31 -30.48 5.29
C SER A 665 23.67 -31.48 6.26
N PRO A 666 22.73 -31.05 7.12
CA PRO A 666 21.94 -31.99 7.93
C PRO A 666 21.11 -33.00 7.11
N LEU A 667 20.87 -32.74 5.82
CA LEU A 667 20.11 -33.62 4.93
C LEU A 667 20.98 -34.66 4.21
N GLY A 668 22.32 -34.58 4.35
CA GLY A 668 23.28 -35.44 3.69
C GLY A 668 24.40 -34.67 2.98
N THR A 669 25.25 -35.40 2.27
CA THR A 669 26.30 -34.84 1.39
C THR A 669 25.81 -34.84 -0.05
N GLY A 670 25.91 -33.70 -0.74
CA GLY A 670 25.50 -33.57 -2.13
C GLY A 670 26.37 -34.38 -3.11
N PRO A 671 25.89 -34.58 -4.36
CA PRO A 671 24.69 -33.97 -4.93
C PRO A 671 23.40 -34.72 -4.56
N PHE A 672 22.37 -33.99 -4.16
CA PHE A 672 21.06 -34.57 -3.87
C PHE A 672 19.91 -33.58 -4.09
N TRP A 673 18.73 -34.14 -4.35
CA TRP A 673 17.44 -33.45 -4.20
C TRP A 673 16.81 -33.86 -2.87
N ALA A 674 16.13 -32.95 -2.17
CA ALA A 674 15.31 -33.34 -1.01
C ALA A 674 13.99 -32.56 -0.99
N TYR A 675 12.89 -33.25 -0.70
CA TYR A 675 11.55 -32.67 -0.68
C TYR A 675 10.55 -33.49 0.15
#